data_AF-A0A0B7NQV0-F1
#
_entry.id   AF-A0A0B7NQV0-F1
#
_cell.length_a   1.000
_cell.length_b   1.000
_cell.length_c   1.000
_cell.angle_alpha   90.00
_cell.angle_beta   90.00
_cell.angle_gamma   90.00
#
_symmetry.space_group_name_H-M   'P 1'
#
loop_
_entity.id
_entity.type
_entity.pdbx_description
1 polymer ?
#
loop_
_entity_poly.entity_id
_entity_poly.type
_entity_poly.pdbx_seq_one_letter_code
_entity_poly.pdbx_strand_id
1 'polypeptide(L)'
;MIRLKNCKSKILPRYYTTSNQSSVGIRRENKSRWERRSALTPSTVKRLIQETGTKVYVQPSTKRIFTNEDYKKAGAIITEDISKADIILGIKEVPESSLLKDKTYLFFSHTHKGNEKNMPMLQNILDKKIRLIDYELMKDETGKRLVAFGQFAGNAGMIDIFHGMGHRFLGLGYSTPFMYTSMAHAYPTIAEAKSALHRMGDVITENGTPKDFGPLVYAFTGSGNVAQGAMEIFKEVPHEFVPAEDLAKLVNDKNPRLGRLYATHLQVKDYIELKDGGGKMIDYEDYLANPERYQSNFHHKIAPYTNCVVTGAYWDKNYPRLMTNKQLADFEKLKKKGLINKGKMMSLADIVCDVKGAFECLSHSTNVEDGFFYYDAIRDIEHKDAEGEGIQIMGIDILPAELPVESSEFFSKALYPYIKEMVQSSPNTPLDKLPPLLRQATIADQGKLTEPHKGLLSSRAATHNNKKTVLLLGSGMVAAPLVEHLAKRPDVNVVVASNMADEANALVRNYTNAESAPLDISDRLELSRLVSKADVVVSLVPAFLHTQVANVCIEQRKDMVTASYVSKEMEQLENKAQKAGILIMNEVGLDPGIDHMSAMKIIDEAHRNGSKIKSFISWCGGLPSPEASNVPLGYKFSWSPRGVLTASGNDAVYWNDAKKHTISGENLLKEHFPVVQTPYAGFVFEGLANRNSLGYADIYGLGDLSQMDTMFRGTLRYQGYSDLLYAFRKLGFLDQERPIAGQCQSWSKYFDFVLSGKSSNLSQDERHQRMVDRLGLPRDHFMIEKTWSAISYFLSANDQEKIHAPNGSALDLFTILLSRRLKYDKGERDMVAMHHEFGVQHRSGKKETLTSTLIKYGNQTHTAMADTVGLPTAMAVDLVLDNKIPERGVQRPTKPHVYLPILDQLEMKGIKFVEKSEPYKFNRLDATGSNSCKMDEMPVINQNRYTVAYGNKNATRQSYAAIRQAIIHPLYVSSQQRQAQVYATAHTDEIPYDIGLIKLTTPLVPNKFINRIPLLVNQTTSMDILETIGMGYTGYQKPQAEILQFAQCNSTNAETLRDNNYNQSIILATSNAGLCHGDSGSPLLVKSSSNVDAEYYLGGILNRILNAYDPDPENGSCPLHESNLTSFINSFVRPSAHLKWITSVTKLPLDALMDPMTSADGTRMFVAPTSSAITDTSFLLRASCFGIDWPIFLLMASLFTFIYF
;
A
#
# COMPACT_ATOMS: atom_id res chain seq x y z
N MET A 1 -82.23 32.47 -8.34
CA MET A 1 -81.49 31.72 -7.30
C MET A 1 -80.46 30.82 -7.96
N ILE A 2 -79.20 30.97 -7.53
CA ILE A 2 -78.07 30.04 -7.64
C ILE A 2 -77.92 29.28 -8.97
N ARG A 3 -76.97 29.71 -9.82
CA ARG A 3 -76.22 28.80 -10.70
C ARG A 3 -74.90 29.44 -11.16
N LEU A 4 -73.82 28.70 -10.85
CA LEU A 4 -72.51 28.61 -11.49
C LEU A 4 -72.17 29.58 -12.63
N LYS A 5 -71.08 30.33 -12.45
CA LYS A 5 -70.01 30.50 -13.47
C LYS A 5 -68.78 31.23 -12.92
N ASN A 6 -67.63 30.80 -13.44
CA ASN A 6 -66.31 31.46 -13.49
C ASN A 6 -65.30 31.21 -12.36
N CYS A 7 -64.45 30.21 -12.61
CA CYS A 7 -63.01 30.31 -12.38
C CYS A 7 -62.45 31.55 -13.09
N LYS A 8 -61.75 32.42 -12.36
CA LYS A 8 -60.58 33.18 -12.83
C LYS A 8 -59.80 33.74 -11.62
N SER A 9 -58.53 33.32 -11.58
CA SER A 9 -57.34 33.85 -10.90
C SER A 9 -57.47 35.03 -9.92
N LYS A 10 -57.00 34.83 -8.68
CA LYS A 10 -56.43 35.92 -7.84
C LYS A 10 -55.02 35.54 -7.36
N ILE A 11 -54.06 35.91 -8.22
CA ILE A 11 -52.76 36.53 -7.93
C ILE A 11 -51.99 35.97 -6.73
N LEU A 12 -51.06 35.06 -7.03
CA LEU A 12 -49.85 34.82 -6.23
C LEU A 12 -49.07 36.13 -6.07
N PRO A 13 -48.48 36.43 -4.89
CA PRO A 13 -47.40 37.40 -4.85
C PRO A 13 -46.25 36.81 -5.67
N ARG A 14 -45.97 37.43 -6.82
CA ARG A 14 -44.70 37.26 -7.53
C ARG A 14 -43.59 37.53 -6.52
N TYR A 15 -42.97 36.47 -5.99
CA TYR A 15 -41.61 36.58 -5.54
C TYR A 15 -40.80 37.02 -6.75
N TYR A 16 -40.34 38.26 -6.73
CA TYR A 16 -39.35 38.74 -7.66
C TYR A 16 -38.17 37.76 -7.59
N THR A 17 -37.99 36.95 -8.63
CA THR A 17 -36.74 36.26 -8.91
C THR A 17 -35.71 37.33 -9.25
N THR A 18 -35.10 37.94 -8.24
CA THR A 18 -33.87 38.70 -8.42
C THR A 18 -32.75 37.69 -8.66
N SER A 19 -32.24 37.68 -9.88
CA SER A 19 -31.22 36.77 -10.43
C SER A 19 -29.80 36.94 -9.83
N ASN A 20 -29.67 37.27 -8.55
CA ASN A 20 -28.39 37.69 -7.95
C ASN A 20 -27.96 36.92 -6.69
N GLN A 21 -28.58 35.76 -6.38
CA GLN A 21 -28.18 34.97 -5.21
C GLN A 21 -27.05 34.00 -5.53
N SER A 22 -25.97 34.05 -4.76
CA SER A 22 -24.84 33.12 -4.86
C SER A 22 -25.24 31.74 -4.37
N SER A 23 -24.79 30.71 -5.07
CA SER A 23 -24.97 29.30 -4.72
C SER A 23 -23.81 28.76 -3.89
N VAL A 24 -24.08 27.73 -3.07
CA VAL A 24 -23.10 27.16 -2.13
C VAL A 24 -22.77 25.71 -2.51
N GLY A 25 -21.50 25.36 -2.47
CA GLY A 25 -20.97 24.02 -2.66
C GLY A 25 -20.33 23.52 -1.36
N ILE A 26 -20.72 22.34 -0.88
CA ILE A 26 -20.05 21.65 0.22
C ILE A 26 -19.22 20.51 -0.38
N ARG A 27 -17.90 20.65 -0.36
CA ARG A 27 -17.00 19.63 -0.92
C ARG A 27 -16.91 18.40 -0.03
N ARG A 28 -16.40 17.30 -0.58
CA ARG A 28 -15.94 16.16 0.22
C ARG A 28 -14.53 16.41 0.73
N GLU A 29 -14.26 16.06 1.99
CA GLU A 29 -12.92 16.14 2.56
C GLU A 29 -12.10 14.92 2.13
N ASN A 30 -10.81 15.11 1.82
CA ASN A 30 -9.92 14.06 1.34
C ASN A 30 -8.51 14.08 1.97
N LYS A 31 -8.24 15.01 2.90
CA LYS A 31 -6.91 15.14 3.54
C LYS A 31 -6.57 14.00 4.51
N SER A 32 -7.54 13.53 5.28
CA SER A 32 -7.37 12.42 6.24
C SER A 32 -8.61 11.54 6.27
N ARG A 33 -8.45 10.24 6.54
CA ARG A 33 -9.58 9.33 6.76
C ARG A 33 -10.42 9.70 8.00
N TRP A 34 -9.81 10.40 8.96
CA TRP A 34 -10.47 10.86 10.18
C TRP A 34 -11.20 12.19 9.99
N GLU A 35 -10.91 12.93 8.91
CA GLU A 35 -11.63 14.16 8.60
C GLU A 35 -13.04 13.84 8.06
N ARG A 36 -13.97 13.66 8.98
CA ARG A 36 -15.39 13.33 8.75
C ARG A 36 -16.32 14.53 8.97
N ARG A 37 -15.78 15.68 9.39
CA ARG A 37 -16.54 16.91 9.68
C ARG A 37 -17.10 17.54 8.41
N SER A 38 -18.02 18.47 8.60
CA SER A 38 -18.61 19.28 7.53
C SER A 38 -18.64 20.76 7.91
N ALA A 39 -18.41 21.64 6.94
CA ALA A 39 -18.45 23.08 7.14
C ALA A 39 -19.87 23.59 7.48
N LEU A 40 -20.89 22.98 6.90
CA LEU A 40 -22.29 23.20 7.26
C LEU A 40 -22.97 21.87 7.55
N THR A 41 -23.77 21.82 8.62
CA THR A 41 -24.58 20.65 8.96
C THR A 41 -25.88 20.59 8.15
N PRO A 42 -26.53 19.44 8.00
CA PRO A 42 -27.82 19.33 7.31
C PRO A 42 -28.90 20.29 7.87
N SER A 43 -28.96 20.47 9.19
CA SER A 43 -29.88 21.41 9.84
C SER A 43 -29.62 22.86 9.43
N THR A 44 -28.35 23.26 9.37
CA THR A 44 -27.95 24.60 8.92
C THR A 44 -28.18 24.79 7.42
N VAL A 45 -27.94 23.76 6.59
CA VAL A 45 -28.25 23.79 5.16
C VAL A 45 -29.75 23.98 4.92
N LYS A 46 -30.60 23.24 5.63
CA LYS A 46 -32.06 23.39 5.55
C LYS A 46 -32.47 24.83 5.87
N ARG A 47 -31.93 25.37 6.96
CA ARG A 47 -32.16 26.75 7.37
C ARG A 47 -31.69 27.76 6.32
N LEU A 48 -30.49 27.57 5.76
CA LEU A 48 -29.94 28.45 4.72
C LEU A 48 -30.83 28.49 3.48
N ILE A 49 -31.27 27.32 3.00
CA ILE A 49 -32.18 27.21 1.84
C ILE A 49 -33.52 27.88 2.14
N GLN A 50 -34.11 27.63 3.31
CA GLN A 50 -35.41 28.19 3.69
C GLN A 50 -35.37 29.72 3.84
N GLU A 51 -34.32 30.27 4.43
CA GLU A 51 -34.21 31.70 4.69
C GLU A 51 -33.74 32.51 3.47
N THR A 52 -33.03 31.91 2.52
CA THR A 52 -32.44 32.63 1.38
C THR A 52 -32.97 32.21 0.02
N GLY A 53 -33.43 30.98 -0.16
CA GLY A 53 -33.77 30.41 -1.47
C GLY A 53 -32.56 29.95 -2.29
N THR A 54 -31.34 29.99 -1.74
CA THR A 54 -30.13 29.56 -2.44
C THR A 54 -30.10 28.07 -2.77
N LYS A 55 -29.37 27.72 -3.83
CA LYS A 55 -29.06 26.33 -4.16
C LYS A 55 -27.81 25.90 -3.42
N VAL A 56 -27.92 24.78 -2.70
CA VAL A 56 -26.78 24.14 -2.03
C VAL A 56 -26.47 22.83 -2.75
N TYR A 57 -25.28 22.74 -3.32
CA TYR A 57 -24.72 21.55 -3.93
C TYR A 57 -23.80 20.84 -2.93
N VAL A 58 -23.96 19.53 -2.77
CA VAL A 58 -23.14 18.75 -1.83
C VAL A 58 -22.49 17.62 -2.61
N GLN A 59 -21.15 17.59 -2.59
CA GLN A 59 -20.44 16.43 -3.11
C GLN A 59 -20.77 15.19 -2.27
N PRO A 60 -21.16 14.07 -2.93
CA PRO A 60 -21.36 12.80 -2.25
C PRO A 60 -20.20 12.47 -1.29
N SER A 61 -20.47 11.86 -0.16
CA SER A 61 -19.37 11.34 0.67
C SER A 61 -19.85 10.14 1.47
N THR A 62 -19.13 9.04 1.36
CA THR A 62 -19.31 7.86 2.24
C THR A 62 -18.56 8.00 3.56
N LYS A 63 -17.70 9.02 3.70
CA LYS A 63 -16.85 9.26 4.88
C LYS A 63 -17.45 10.26 5.86
N ARG A 64 -18.08 11.33 5.35
CA ARG A 64 -18.65 12.42 6.14
C ARG A 64 -19.63 11.87 7.18
N ILE A 65 -19.61 12.42 8.40
CA ILE A 65 -20.48 11.96 9.50
C ILE A 65 -21.97 12.12 9.19
N PHE A 66 -22.33 13.20 8.48
CA PHE A 66 -23.69 13.43 7.99
C PHE A 66 -23.86 12.82 6.60
N THR A 67 -24.89 12.01 6.43
CA THR A 67 -25.11 11.22 5.21
C THR A 67 -25.58 12.10 4.05
N ASN A 68 -25.40 11.62 2.82
CA ASN A 68 -25.95 12.28 1.63
C ASN A 68 -27.49 12.41 1.73
N GLU A 69 -28.15 11.44 2.34
CA GLU A 69 -29.60 11.44 2.53
C GLU A 69 -30.05 12.54 3.50
N ASP A 70 -29.28 12.82 4.55
CA ASP A 70 -29.56 13.93 5.47
C ASP A 70 -29.52 15.29 4.75
N TYR A 71 -28.53 15.50 3.89
CA TYR A 71 -28.44 16.72 3.06
C TYR A 71 -29.57 16.80 2.03
N LYS A 72 -29.93 15.66 1.41
CA LYS A 72 -31.05 15.60 0.46
C LYS A 72 -32.37 15.96 1.15
N LYS A 73 -32.63 15.41 2.34
CA LYS A 73 -33.79 15.76 3.20
C LYS A 73 -33.78 17.23 3.64
N ALA A 74 -32.58 17.82 3.79
CA ALA A 74 -32.42 19.25 4.04
C ALA A 74 -32.73 20.14 2.82
N GLY A 75 -32.91 19.55 1.63
CA GLY A 75 -33.19 20.26 0.37
C GLY A 75 -31.97 20.52 -0.51
N ALA A 76 -30.80 19.97 -0.17
CA ALA A 76 -29.60 20.12 -0.97
C ALA A 76 -29.57 19.18 -2.19
N ILE A 77 -28.81 19.57 -3.21
CA ILE A 77 -28.59 18.79 -4.43
C ILE A 77 -27.29 17.98 -4.26
N ILE A 78 -27.42 16.66 -4.20
CA ILE A 78 -26.26 15.76 -4.13
C ILE A 78 -25.68 15.59 -5.55
N THR A 79 -24.43 15.98 -5.77
CA THR A 79 -23.80 15.89 -7.09
C THR A 79 -22.27 15.91 -7.00
N GLU A 80 -21.58 15.13 -7.84
CA GLU A 80 -20.12 15.18 -7.95
C GLU A 80 -19.63 16.54 -8.46
N ASP A 81 -20.36 17.13 -9.40
CA ASP A 81 -20.03 18.40 -10.03
C ASP A 81 -20.59 19.59 -9.24
N ILE A 82 -19.71 20.19 -8.42
CA ILE A 82 -20.00 21.43 -7.70
C ILE A 82 -19.52 22.69 -8.44
N SER A 83 -19.14 22.61 -9.71
CA SER A 83 -18.73 23.77 -10.50
C SER A 83 -19.83 24.83 -10.66
N LYS A 84 -21.08 24.44 -10.45
CA LYS A 84 -22.24 25.35 -10.42
C LYS A 84 -22.31 26.19 -9.16
N ALA A 85 -21.61 25.81 -8.09
CA ALA A 85 -21.54 26.60 -6.87
C ALA A 85 -20.65 27.84 -7.07
N ASP A 86 -21.01 28.96 -6.46
CA ASP A 86 -20.21 30.18 -6.46
C ASP A 86 -19.25 30.23 -5.26
N ILE A 87 -19.75 29.77 -4.11
CA ILE A 87 -19.03 29.68 -2.85
C ILE A 87 -18.79 28.21 -2.53
N ILE A 88 -17.55 27.79 -2.30
CA ILE A 88 -17.19 26.41 -1.98
C ILE A 88 -16.62 26.34 -0.57
N LEU A 89 -17.25 25.53 0.27
CA LEU A 89 -16.90 25.34 1.67
C LEU A 89 -16.21 23.98 1.84
N GLY A 90 -15.03 24.00 2.43
CA GLY A 90 -14.33 22.83 2.98
C GLY A 90 -13.97 23.07 4.45
N ILE A 91 -13.38 22.07 5.10
CA ILE A 91 -12.74 22.18 6.41
C ILE A 91 -11.23 22.32 6.21
N LYS A 92 -10.60 21.33 5.56
CA LYS A 92 -9.14 21.31 5.36
C LYS A 92 -8.75 21.77 3.94
N GLU A 93 -7.45 21.85 3.72
CA GLU A 93 -6.84 22.20 2.45
C GLU A 93 -7.42 21.38 1.28
N VAL A 94 -7.54 22.05 0.15
CA VAL A 94 -8.10 21.46 -1.08
C VAL A 94 -6.93 21.06 -1.98
N PRO A 95 -6.84 19.82 -2.46
CA PRO A 95 -5.82 19.45 -3.43
C PRO A 95 -5.88 20.35 -4.67
N GLU A 96 -4.72 20.73 -5.19
CA GLU A 96 -4.59 21.70 -6.29
C GLU A 96 -5.40 21.32 -7.53
N SER A 97 -5.42 20.02 -7.85
CA SER A 97 -6.19 19.45 -8.96
C SER A 97 -7.71 19.60 -8.79
N SER A 98 -8.19 19.75 -7.55
CA SER A 98 -9.61 19.89 -7.20
C SER A 98 -10.06 21.35 -7.05
N LEU A 99 -9.15 22.32 -7.13
CA LEU A 99 -9.49 23.74 -7.08
C LEU A 99 -10.18 24.16 -8.39
N LEU A 100 -11.37 24.73 -8.27
CA LEU A 100 -12.17 25.22 -9.38
C LEU A 100 -11.92 26.72 -9.58
N LYS A 101 -11.68 27.13 -10.82
CA LYS A 101 -11.40 28.52 -11.18
C LYS A 101 -12.60 29.44 -10.97
N ASP A 102 -12.29 30.71 -10.71
CA ASP A 102 -13.27 31.80 -10.60
C ASP A 102 -14.32 31.55 -9.49
N LYS A 103 -13.90 30.95 -8.37
CA LYS A 103 -14.75 30.62 -7.20
C LYS A 103 -14.31 31.37 -5.95
N THR A 104 -15.22 31.44 -4.97
CA THR A 104 -14.87 31.83 -3.59
C THR A 104 -14.73 30.58 -2.74
N TYR A 105 -13.56 30.35 -2.15
CA TYR A 105 -13.30 29.21 -1.28
C TYR A 105 -13.15 29.65 0.18
N LEU A 106 -13.75 28.89 1.10
CA LEU A 106 -13.54 29.00 2.53
C LEU A 106 -13.04 27.66 3.09
N PHE A 107 -11.82 27.66 3.65
CA PHE A 107 -11.22 26.51 4.35
C PHE A 107 -10.00 26.93 5.19
N PHE A 108 -9.53 26.08 6.11
CA PHE A 108 -8.24 26.28 6.79
C PHE A 108 -7.10 26.05 5.80
N SER A 109 -6.67 27.10 5.11
CA SER A 109 -5.65 27.01 4.06
C SER A 109 -4.24 26.91 4.65
N HIS A 110 -4.04 27.51 5.82
CA HIS A 110 -2.75 27.67 6.47
C HIS A 110 -1.68 28.35 5.59
N THR A 111 -2.09 29.01 4.50
CA THR A 111 -1.19 29.69 3.55
C THR A 111 -0.65 31.00 4.14
N HIS A 112 -1.42 31.69 4.98
CA HIS A 112 -0.97 32.90 5.68
C HIS A 112 0.23 32.68 6.61
N LYS A 113 0.55 31.43 6.96
CA LYS A 113 1.74 31.08 7.75
C LYS A 113 3.04 31.12 6.92
N GLY A 114 2.95 31.19 5.59
CA GLY A 114 4.12 31.24 4.70
C GLY A 114 4.91 29.93 4.64
N ASN A 115 4.34 28.82 5.13
CA ASN A 115 5.01 27.51 5.11
C ASN A 115 5.11 26.98 3.68
N GLU A 116 6.30 26.53 3.27
CA GLU A 116 6.59 26.06 1.91
C GLU A 116 5.59 25.01 1.40
N LYS A 117 5.11 24.13 2.28
CA LYS A 117 4.13 23.07 1.97
C LYS A 117 2.85 23.58 1.30
N ASN A 118 2.34 24.75 1.71
CA ASN A 118 1.05 25.26 1.26
C ASN A 118 1.17 26.32 0.16
N MET A 119 2.39 26.74 -0.19
CA MET A 119 2.61 27.77 -1.20
C MET A 119 2.21 27.34 -2.63
N PRO A 120 2.40 26.08 -3.07
CA PRO A 120 1.88 25.61 -4.37
C PRO A 120 0.36 25.73 -4.51
N MET A 121 -0.39 25.41 -3.43
CA MET A 121 -1.83 25.64 -3.38
C MET A 121 -2.19 27.13 -3.46
N LEU A 122 -1.45 27.99 -2.75
CA LEU A 122 -1.65 29.45 -2.83
C LEU A 122 -1.40 29.98 -4.26
N GLN A 123 -0.37 29.48 -4.94
CA GLN A 123 -0.10 29.85 -6.33
C GLN A 123 -1.24 29.42 -7.26
N ASN A 124 -1.73 28.18 -7.14
CA ASN A 124 -2.89 27.70 -7.89
C ASN A 124 -4.14 28.55 -7.64
N ILE A 125 -4.35 29.00 -6.40
CA ILE A 125 -5.46 29.90 -6.03
C ILE A 125 -5.36 31.22 -6.79
N LEU A 126 -4.14 31.80 -6.90
CA LEU A 126 -3.91 33.01 -7.67
C LEU A 126 -4.14 32.79 -9.18
N ASP A 127 -3.53 31.74 -9.75
CA ASP A 127 -3.61 31.43 -11.18
C ASP A 127 -5.06 31.18 -11.62
N LYS A 128 -5.85 30.53 -10.76
CA LYS A 128 -7.26 30.22 -10.97
C LYS A 128 -8.21 31.37 -10.58
N LYS A 129 -7.67 32.53 -10.19
CA LYS A 129 -8.41 33.73 -9.75
C LYS A 129 -9.42 33.44 -8.64
N ILE A 130 -9.07 32.52 -7.75
CA ILE A 130 -9.91 32.13 -6.62
C ILE A 130 -9.84 33.21 -5.54
N ARG A 131 -11.00 33.57 -4.98
CA ARG A 131 -11.06 34.30 -3.71
C ARG A 131 -10.88 33.31 -2.57
N LEU A 132 -9.77 33.38 -1.85
CA LEU A 132 -9.48 32.53 -0.71
C LEU A 132 -9.73 33.27 0.60
N ILE A 133 -10.69 32.78 1.37
CA ILE A 133 -10.97 33.23 2.74
C ILE A 133 -10.53 32.13 3.70
N ASP A 134 -9.60 32.45 4.60
CA ASP A 134 -9.06 31.48 5.56
C ASP A 134 -9.78 31.59 6.90
N TYR A 135 -10.39 30.49 7.36
CA TYR A 135 -11.08 30.46 8.66
C TYR A 135 -10.15 30.83 9.82
N GLU A 136 -8.84 30.60 9.72
CA GLU A 136 -7.88 30.93 10.77
C GLU A 136 -7.73 32.46 10.98
N LEU A 137 -8.06 33.25 9.94
CA LEU A 137 -8.00 34.71 9.94
C LEU A 137 -9.36 35.37 10.22
N MET A 138 -10.44 34.59 10.31
CA MET A 138 -11.75 35.08 10.74
C MET A 138 -11.73 35.41 12.23
N LYS A 139 -11.35 36.64 12.58
CA LYS A 139 -11.24 37.15 13.95
C LYS A 139 -12.21 38.29 14.19
N ASP A 140 -12.74 38.39 15.40
CA ASP A 140 -13.54 39.53 15.84
C ASP A 140 -12.67 40.75 16.17
N GLU A 141 -13.30 41.86 16.57
CA GLU A 141 -12.63 43.13 16.90
C GLU A 141 -11.64 43.02 18.08
N THR A 142 -11.78 41.99 18.92
CA THR A 142 -10.86 41.69 20.03
C THR A 142 -9.70 40.78 19.61
N GLY A 143 -9.65 40.37 18.34
CA GLY A 143 -8.66 39.44 17.80
C GLY A 143 -8.99 37.96 18.06
N LYS A 144 -10.14 37.65 18.66
CA LYS A 144 -10.56 36.29 18.96
C LYS A 144 -11.08 35.60 17.69
N ARG A 145 -10.56 34.41 17.40
CA ARG A 145 -10.98 33.62 16.23
C ARG A 145 -12.44 33.20 16.37
N LEU A 146 -13.21 33.40 15.31
CA LEU A 146 -14.63 33.03 15.22
C LEU A 146 -14.81 31.52 15.37
N VAL A 147 -13.98 30.74 14.70
CA VAL A 147 -14.08 29.28 14.70
C VAL A 147 -12.79 28.65 15.17
N ALA A 148 -12.77 28.34 16.47
CA ALA A 148 -11.64 27.72 17.16
C ALA A 148 -12.07 26.36 17.73
N PHE A 149 -11.48 25.28 17.24
CA PHE A 149 -11.79 23.92 17.68
C PHE A 149 -11.12 23.51 19.01
N GLY A 150 -10.48 24.43 19.72
CA GLY A 150 -9.69 24.12 20.91
C GLY A 150 -10.47 23.33 21.96
N GLN A 151 -11.73 23.66 22.20
CA GLN A 151 -12.56 22.91 23.16
C GLN A 151 -12.73 21.44 22.77
N PHE A 152 -12.99 21.15 21.49
CA PHE A 152 -13.14 19.77 21.02
C PHE A 152 -11.82 19.01 20.99
N ALA A 153 -10.69 19.70 20.76
CA ALA A 153 -9.36 19.10 20.92
C ALA A 153 -9.13 18.69 22.38
N GLY A 154 -9.48 19.59 23.32
CA GLY A 154 -9.46 19.30 24.75
C GLY A 154 -10.35 18.11 25.14
N ASN A 155 -11.58 18.09 24.63
CA ASN A 155 -12.54 17.02 24.90
C ASN A 155 -12.00 15.67 24.40
N ALA A 156 -11.62 15.59 23.12
CA ALA A 156 -11.10 14.36 22.53
C ALA A 156 -9.80 13.92 23.22
N GLY A 157 -8.83 14.82 23.38
CA GLY A 157 -7.55 14.50 24.00
C GLY A 157 -7.67 14.03 25.46
N MET A 158 -8.67 14.52 26.21
CA MET A 158 -8.92 14.02 27.56
C MET A 158 -9.57 12.62 27.56
N ILE A 159 -10.46 12.34 26.62
CA ILE A 159 -11.02 10.98 26.44
C ILE A 159 -9.89 10.01 26.06
N ASP A 160 -9.06 10.41 25.10
CA ASP A 160 -7.97 9.60 24.59
C ASP A 160 -6.92 9.33 25.67
N ILE A 161 -6.55 10.32 26.49
CA ILE A 161 -5.59 10.06 27.56
C ILE A 161 -6.17 9.16 28.66
N PHE A 162 -7.47 9.16 28.91
CA PHE A 162 -8.07 8.16 29.80
C PHE A 162 -7.93 6.75 29.23
N HIS A 163 -8.14 6.58 27.92
CA HIS A 163 -7.87 5.32 27.23
C HIS A 163 -6.38 4.93 27.30
N GLY A 164 -5.49 5.87 27.00
CA GLY A 164 -4.03 5.70 27.08
C GLY A 164 -3.56 5.29 28.48
N MET A 165 -4.12 5.92 29.53
CA MET A 165 -3.86 5.57 30.92
C MET A 165 -4.29 4.13 31.23
N GLY A 166 -5.39 3.64 30.66
CA GLY A 166 -5.78 2.23 30.74
C GLY A 166 -4.67 1.32 30.22
N HIS A 167 -4.21 1.56 28.99
CA HIS A 167 -3.09 0.83 28.41
C HIS A 167 -1.80 0.96 29.23
N ARG A 168 -1.52 2.13 29.80
CA ARG A 168 -0.34 2.32 30.65
C ARG A 168 -0.43 1.51 31.93
N PHE A 169 -1.58 1.49 32.60
CA PHE A 169 -1.78 0.67 33.79
C PHE A 169 -1.65 -0.82 33.46
N LEU A 170 -2.22 -1.27 32.34
CA LEU A 170 -2.11 -2.65 31.91
C LEU A 170 -0.66 -3.06 31.66
N GLY A 171 0.12 -2.21 30.97
CA GLY A 171 1.56 -2.43 30.76
C GLY A 171 2.38 -2.44 32.05
N LEU A 172 1.86 -1.82 33.12
CA LEU A 172 2.45 -1.87 34.46
C LEU A 172 1.92 -3.05 35.31
N GLY A 173 1.09 -3.92 34.75
CA GLY A 173 0.54 -5.11 35.40
C GLY A 173 -0.76 -4.88 36.18
N TYR A 174 -1.48 -3.79 35.93
CA TYR A 174 -2.73 -3.46 36.62
C TYR A 174 -3.92 -3.39 35.66
N SER A 175 -4.93 -4.22 35.88
CA SER A 175 -6.25 -4.04 35.26
C SER A 175 -7.03 -2.97 36.03
N THR A 176 -7.41 -1.89 35.36
CA THR A 176 -8.10 -0.74 35.99
C THR A 176 -9.34 -0.34 35.17
N PRO A 177 -10.30 0.41 35.76
CA PRO A 177 -11.50 0.83 35.04
C PRO A 177 -11.25 1.66 33.77
N PHE A 178 -10.08 2.29 33.68
CA PHE A 178 -9.62 3.02 32.49
C PHE A 178 -9.57 2.14 31.23
N MET A 179 -9.36 0.82 31.38
CA MET A 179 -9.37 -0.15 30.26
C MET A 179 -10.71 -0.23 29.51
N TYR A 180 -11.80 0.25 30.11
CA TYR A 180 -13.13 0.23 29.49
C TYR A 180 -13.46 1.52 28.74
N THR A 181 -12.52 2.47 28.69
CA THR A 181 -12.62 3.67 27.87
C THR A 181 -11.95 3.44 26.52
N SER A 182 -12.59 3.92 25.46
CA SER A 182 -12.06 3.88 24.10
C SER A 182 -11.51 5.25 23.73
N MET A 183 -10.71 5.32 22.66
CA MET A 183 -10.41 6.59 21.99
C MET A 183 -11.69 7.31 21.56
N ALA A 184 -11.65 8.65 21.50
CA ALA A 184 -12.77 9.52 21.22
C ALA A 184 -13.49 9.16 19.92
N HIS A 185 -12.75 8.84 18.86
CA HIS A 185 -13.32 8.48 17.55
C HIS A 185 -14.18 7.20 17.55
N ALA A 186 -14.07 6.37 18.59
CA ALA A 186 -14.89 5.16 18.75
C ALA A 186 -16.30 5.46 19.27
N TYR A 187 -16.53 6.65 19.83
CA TYR A 187 -17.84 7.10 20.27
C TYR A 187 -18.54 7.88 19.14
N PRO A 188 -19.79 7.55 18.80
CA PRO A 188 -20.56 8.32 17.82
C PRO A 188 -20.78 9.79 18.23
N THR A 189 -20.92 10.05 19.54
CA THR A 189 -21.12 11.38 20.11
C THR A 189 -20.35 11.58 21.43
N ILE A 190 -20.13 12.84 21.81
CA ILE A 190 -19.53 13.19 23.10
C ILE A 190 -20.40 12.70 24.27
N ALA A 191 -21.72 12.65 24.11
CA ALA A 191 -22.64 12.19 25.16
C ALA A 191 -22.44 10.70 25.49
N GLU A 192 -22.16 9.88 24.48
CA GLU A 192 -21.84 8.47 24.67
C GLU A 192 -20.46 8.27 25.30
N ALA A 193 -19.48 9.10 24.92
CA ALA A 193 -18.18 9.13 25.58
C ALA A 193 -18.32 9.46 27.08
N LYS A 194 -19.08 10.52 27.42
CA LYS A 194 -19.39 10.88 28.81
C LYS A 194 -20.07 9.74 29.56
N SER A 195 -21.02 9.05 28.93
CA SER A 195 -21.69 7.88 29.52
C SER A 195 -20.71 6.72 29.81
N ALA A 196 -19.68 6.53 29.00
CA ALA A 196 -18.63 5.55 29.28
C ALA A 196 -17.71 5.99 30.43
N LEU A 197 -17.40 7.27 30.51
CA LEU A 197 -16.63 7.85 31.62
C LEU A 197 -17.38 7.78 32.95
N HIS A 198 -18.71 7.97 32.95
CA HIS A 198 -19.54 7.80 34.15
C HIS A 198 -19.43 6.37 34.69
N ARG A 199 -19.51 5.36 33.82
CA ARG A 199 -19.32 3.95 34.23
C ARG A 199 -17.92 3.69 34.79
N MET A 200 -16.88 4.24 34.16
CA MET A 200 -15.52 4.18 34.71
C MET A 200 -15.47 4.81 36.11
N GLY A 201 -16.14 5.95 36.28
CA GLY A 201 -16.26 6.69 37.52
C GLY A 201 -16.98 5.94 38.64
N ASP A 202 -18.06 5.24 38.32
CA ASP A 202 -18.80 4.40 39.28
C ASP A 202 -17.87 3.32 39.85
N VAL A 203 -17.12 2.63 38.99
CA VAL A 203 -16.16 1.60 39.41
C VAL A 203 -15.01 2.19 40.23
N ILE A 204 -14.55 3.40 39.90
CA ILE A 204 -13.55 4.12 40.73
C ILE A 204 -14.12 4.46 42.11
N THR A 205 -15.39 4.87 42.20
CA THR A 205 -16.03 5.19 43.48
C THR A 205 -16.14 3.96 44.38
N GLU A 206 -16.51 2.82 43.79
CA GLU A 206 -16.71 1.56 44.50
C GLU A 206 -15.39 0.90 44.91
N ASN A 207 -14.42 0.81 44.00
CA ASN A 207 -13.21 -0.01 44.18
C ASN A 207 -11.94 0.81 44.41
N GLY A 208 -11.96 2.12 44.13
CA GLY A 208 -10.81 3.00 44.20
C GLY A 208 -9.78 2.81 43.07
N THR A 209 -8.81 3.72 43.01
CA THR A 209 -7.63 3.61 42.14
C THR A 209 -6.55 2.72 42.78
N PRO A 210 -5.59 2.15 42.01
CA PRO A 210 -4.56 1.30 42.58
C PRO A 210 -3.67 2.03 43.59
N LYS A 211 -3.50 1.44 44.78
CA LYS A 211 -2.75 2.03 45.91
C LYS A 211 -1.28 2.29 45.58
N ASP A 212 -0.68 1.44 44.75
CA ASP A 212 0.76 1.47 44.44
C ASP A 212 1.20 2.75 43.71
N PHE A 213 0.26 3.48 43.10
CA PHE A 213 0.51 4.73 42.38
C PHE A 213 0.15 5.98 43.21
N GLY A 214 -0.32 5.78 44.44
CA GLY A 214 -0.87 6.83 45.30
C GLY A 214 -2.15 7.47 44.73
N PRO A 215 -2.56 8.64 45.23
CA PRO A 215 -3.62 9.41 44.60
C PRO A 215 -3.21 9.76 43.16
N LEU A 216 -4.09 9.48 42.20
CA LEU A 216 -3.85 9.78 40.78
C LEU A 216 -4.14 11.26 40.51
N VAL A 217 -3.09 12.02 40.20
CA VAL A 217 -3.13 13.47 39.99
C VAL A 217 -2.92 13.82 38.52
N TYR A 218 -3.85 14.59 37.95
CA TYR A 218 -3.78 15.15 36.60
C TYR A 218 -3.42 16.64 36.66
N ALA A 219 -2.38 17.07 35.95
CA ALA A 219 -1.99 18.47 35.90
C ALA A 219 -2.36 19.10 34.55
N PHE A 220 -3.22 20.11 34.58
CA PHE A 220 -3.68 20.85 33.41
C PHE A 220 -2.90 22.15 33.27
N THR A 221 -2.36 22.43 32.08
CA THR A 221 -1.73 23.73 31.77
C THR A 221 -2.60 24.57 30.86
N GLY A 222 -2.52 25.90 31.02
CA GLY A 222 -3.21 26.87 30.15
C GLY A 222 -4.63 27.16 30.59
N SER A 223 -5.17 28.32 30.17
CA SER A 223 -6.51 28.79 30.54
C SER A 223 -7.49 28.86 29.36
N GLY A 224 -7.02 28.55 28.15
CA GLY A 224 -7.79 28.63 26.92
C GLY A 224 -8.75 27.45 26.69
N ASN A 225 -9.43 27.47 25.54
CA ASN A 225 -10.48 26.49 25.20
C ASN A 225 -10.03 25.04 25.27
N VAL A 226 -8.76 24.75 24.95
CA VAL A 226 -8.19 23.39 25.03
C VAL A 226 -8.21 22.88 26.48
N ALA A 227 -7.63 23.64 27.41
CA ALA A 227 -7.61 23.28 28.81
C ALA A 227 -9.03 23.17 29.39
N GLN A 228 -9.93 24.10 29.01
CA GLN A 228 -11.32 24.06 29.46
C GLN A 228 -12.07 22.81 28.97
N GLY A 229 -11.91 22.42 27.70
CA GLY A 229 -12.50 21.19 27.17
C GLY A 229 -11.96 19.93 27.85
N ALA A 230 -10.65 19.86 28.06
CA ALA A 230 -10.05 18.75 28.78
C ALA A 230 -10.57 18.63 30.23
N MET A 231 -10.65 19.77 30.93
CA MET A 231 -11.22 19.80 32.28
C MET A 231 -12.74 19.52 32.30
N GLU A 232 -13.49 19.85 31.25
CA GLU A 232 -14.90 19.51 31.12
C GLU A 232 -15.10 18.00 31.13
N ILE A 233 -14.33 17.27 30.30
CA ILE A 233 -14.35 15.81 30.27
C ILE A 233 -13.84 15.20 31.58
N PHE A 234 -12.78 15.76 32.16
CA PHE A 234 -12.27 15.27 33.45
C PHE A 234 -13.33 15.36 34.56
N LYS A 235 -14.19 16.38 34.54
CA LYS A 235 -15.25 16.56 35.54
C LYS A 235 -16.36 15.50 35.47
N GLU A 236 -16.41 14.71 34.41
CA GLU A 236 -17.38 13.63 34.23
C GLU A 236 -17.05 12.39 35.08
N VAL A 237 -15.90 12.34 35.76
CA VAL A 237 -15.54 11.24 36.67
C VAL A 237 -15.45 11.76 38.12
N PRO A 238 -15.54 10.92 39.16
CA PRO A 238 -15.39 11.36 40.55
C PRO A 238 -14.03 12.02 40.73
N HIS A 239 -14.04 13.29 41.13
CA HIS A 239 -12.83 14.10 41.12
C HIS A 239 -12.74 15.12 42.26
N GLU A 240 -11.53 15.65 42.46
CA GLU A 240 -11.24 16.78 43.36
C GLU A 240 -10.13 17.65 42.78
N PHE A 241 -10.35 18.96 42.67
CA PHE A 241 -9.32 19.91 42.27
C PHE A 241 -8.54 20.41 43.49
N VAL A 242 -7.21 20.33 43.41
CA VAL A 242 -6.27 20.65 44.49
C VAL A 242 -5.30 21.76 44.01
N PRO A 243 -5.09 22.81 44.82
CA PRO A 243 -4.08 23.84 44.52
C PRO A 243 -2.68 23.24 44.35
N ALA A 244 -1.85 23.82 43.47
CA ALA A 244 -0.50 23.31 43.19
C ALA A 244 0.38 23.20 44.46
N GLU A 245 0.21 24.12 45.41
CA GLU A 245 0.94 24.14 46.69
C GLU A 245 0.56 23.00 47.66
N ASP A 246 -0.63 22.43 47.51
CA ASP A 246 -1.13 21.34 48.35
C ASP A 246 -0.82 19.94 47.79
N LEU A 247 -0.27 19.85 46.57
CA LEU A 247 0.04 18.57 45.92
C LEU A 247 0.99 17.69 46.75
N ALA A 248 2.00 18.31 47.37
CA ALA A 248 2.94 17.59 48.24
C ALA A 248 2.25 17.02 49.48
N LYS A 249 1.28 17.76 50.05
CA LYS A 249 0.50 17.30 51.19
C LYS A 249 -0.42 16.14 50.81
N LEU A 250 -1.07 16.23 49.65
CA LEU A 250 -1.95 15.18 49.11
C LEU A 250 -1.20 13.87 48.84
N VAL A 251 -0.08 13.94 48.12
CA VAL A 251 0.67 12.74 47.70
C VAL A 251 1.36 12.04 48.88
N ASN A 252 1.70 12.79 49.92
CA ASN A 252 2.30 12.24 51.14
C ASN A 252 1.28 11.90 52.24
N ASP A 253 -0.02 12.02 51.98
CA ASP A 253 -1.05 11.57 52.92
C ASP A 253 -0.93 10.05 53.12
N LYS A 254 -0.98 9.60 54.39
CA LYS A 254 -0.92 8.18 54.75
C LYS A 254 -2.22 7.45 54.44
N ASN A 255 -3.35 8.17 54.32
CA ASN A 255 -4.68 7.62 54.05
C ASN A 255 -5.37 8.39 52.90
N PRO A 256 -4.80 8.40 51.68
CA PRO A 256 -5.37 9.15 50.56
C PRO A 256 -6.74 8.56 50.17
N ARG A 257 -7.70 9.42 49.81
CA ARG A 257 -8.99 8.95 49.29
C ARG A 257 -8.80 8.51 47.85
N LEU A 258 -8.88 7.20 47.61
CA LEU A 258 -8.64 6.61 46.28
C LEU A 258 -9.92 6.42 45.45
N GLY A 259 -11.11 6.66 46.03
CA GLY A 259 -12.40 6.61 45.34
C GLY A 259 -12.67 7.81 44.41
N ARG A 260 -11.63 8.54 44.01
CA ARG A 260 -11.69 9.72 43.14
C ARG A 260 -10.34 10.01 42.49
N LEU A 261 -10.36 10.74 41.38
CA LEU A 261 -9.17 11.31 40.76
C LEU A 261 -8.90 12.71 41.30
N TYR A 262 -7.65 13.16 41.22
CA TYR A 262 -7.27 14.51 41.61
C TYR A 262 -6.81 15.29 40.39
N ALA A 263 -7.08 16.59 40.39
CA ALA A 263 -6.60 17.48 39.35
C ALA A 263 -5.99 18.75 39.94
N THR A 264 -5.07 19.35 39.21
CA THR A 264 -4.61 20.70 39.49
C THR A 264 -4.60 21.51 38.20
N HIS A 265 -5.11 22.74 38.27
CA HIS A 265 -5.05 23.68 37.17
C HIS A 265 -3.88 24.62 37.40
N LEU A 266 -2.79 24.40 36.66
CA LEU A 266 -1.53 25.10 36.88
C LEU A 266 -1.56 26.50 36.27
N GLN A 267 -1.18 27.48 37.09
CA GLN A 267 -0.81 28.82 36.66
C GLN A 267 0.69 28.88 36.38
N VAL A 268 1.11 29.81 35.51
CA VAL A 268 2.54 29.96 35.15
C VAL A 268 3.41 30.19 36.38
N LYS A 269 2.92 30.94 37.37
CA LYS A 269 3.61 31.20 38.65
C LYS A 269 3.89 29.97 39.51
N ASP A 270 3.22 28.84 39.24
CA ASP A 270 3.36 27.62 40.03
C ASP A 270 4.65 26.87 39.67
N TYR A 271 5.17 27.07 38.45
CA TYR A 271 6.33 26.36 37.92
C TYR A 271 7.37 27.24 37.21
N ILE A 272 7.11 28.53 37.00
CA ILE A 272 8.09 29.48 36.45
C ILE A 272 8.69 30.36 37.56
N GLU A 273 10.00 30.57 37.50
CA GLU A 273 10.80 31.33 38.48
C GLU A 273 11.81 32.24 37.78
N LEU A 274 12.30 33.26 38.49
CA LEU A 274 13.40 34.10 38.02
C LEU A 274 14.75 33.36 38.11
N LYS A 275 15.60 33.52 37.10
CA LYS A 275 16.92 32.86 37.02
C LYS A 275 17.93 33.35 38.07
N ASP A 276 17.79 34.58 38.53
CA ASP A 276 18.73 35.27 39.43
C ASP A 276 18.51 34.97 40.92
N GLY A 277 17.66 33.99 41.24
CA GLY A 277 17.33 33.65 42.63
C GLY A 277 16.27 34.57 43.26
N GLY A 278 15.63 35.45 42.49
CA GLY A 278 14.58 36.38 42.92
C GLY A 278 13.26 35.75 43.40
N GLY A 279 13.14 34.42 43.43
CA GLY A 279 11.97 33.71 43.94
C GLY A 279 10.87 33.43 42.91
N LYS A 280 9.61 33.28 43.37
CA LYS A 280 8.45 32.99 42.52
C LYS A 280 8.19 34.14 41.55
N MET A 281 7.69 33.83 40.37
CA MET A 281 7.17 34.81 39.42
C MET A 281 6.08 35.69 40.07
N ILE A 282 6.24 37.01 40.01
CA ILE A 282 5.32 37.99 40.63
C ILE A 282 4.44 38.70 39.58
N ASP A 283 4.94 38.86 38.35
CA ASP A 283 4.28 39.59 37.28
C ASP A 283 4.22 38.76 35.98
N TYR A 284 3.02 38.59 35.42
CA TYR A 284 2.78 37.87 34.18
C TYR A 284 3.10 38.70 32.95
N GLU A 285 2.92 40.02 33.01
CA GLU A 285 3.24 40.92 31.90
C GLU A 285 4.76 40.98 31.70
N ASP A 286 5.54 41.03 32.79
CA ASP A 286 7.01 40.97 32.72
C ASP A 286 7.51 39.65 32.12
N TYR A 287 6.84 38.52 32.39
CA TYR A 287 7.18 37.24 31.77
C TYR A 287 6.89 37.18 30.28
N LEU A 288 5.79 37.79 29.82
CA LEU A 288 5.49 37.89 28.38
C LEU A 288 6.48 38.82 27.67
N ALA A 289 6.88 39.91 28.31
CA ALA A 289 7.78 40.90 27.73
C ALA A 289 9.26 40.46 27.76
N ASN A 290 9.69 39.74 28.81
CA ASN A 290 11.08 39.38 29.07
C ASN A 290 11.25 37.90 29.46
N PRO A 291 10.80 36.94 28.63
CA PRO A 291 10.77 35.51 28.98
C PRO A 291 12.16 34.91 29.26
N GLU A 292 13.23 35.51 28.75
CA GLU A 292 14.62 35.08 28.95
C GLU A 292 15.12 35.21 30.39
N ARG A 293 14.49 36.08 31.20
CA ARG A 293 14.79 36.25 32.64
C ARG A 293 14.28 35.09 33.51
N TYR A 294 13.44 34.22 32.93
CA TYR A 294 12.75 33.17 33.65
C TYR A 294 13.23 31.76 33.29
N GLN A 295 13.00 30.81 34.18
CA GLN A 295 13.25 29.38 33.98
C GLN A 295 12.10 28.54 34.54
N SER A 296 11.93 27.32 34.03
CA SER A 296 10.97 26.35 34.56
C SER A 296 11.57 25.49 35.66
N ASN A 297 10.84 25.40 36.77
CA ASN A 297 11.08 24.49 37.89
C ASN A 297 10.00 23.40 37.99
N PHE A 298 9.29 23.12 36.89
CA PHE A 298 8.22 22.11 36.83
C PHE A 298 8.67 20.73 37.32
N HIS A 299 9.88 20.30 36.91
CA HIS A 299 10.48 19.00 37.25
C HIS A 299 10.68 18.76 38.76
N HIS A 300 10.79 19.81 39.57
CA HIS A 300 10.85 19.69 41.04
C HIS A 300 9.51 20.05 41.72
N LYS A 301 8.80 21.07 41.25
CA LYS A 301 7.61 21.58 41.94
C LYS A 301 6.32 20.82 41.62
N ILE A 302 6.21 20.25 40.43
CA ILE A 302 4.96 19.66 39.93
C ILE A 302 5.14 18.18 39.60
N ALA A 303 6.12 17.85 38.74
CA ALA A 303 6.31 16.49 38.23
C ALA A 303 6.36 15.39 39.31
N PRO A 304 6.99 15.59 40.50
CA PRO A 304 7.02 14.56 41.54
C PRO A 304 5.65 14.20 42.13
N TYR A 305 4.64 15.03 41.92
CA TYR A 305 3.31 14.87 42.49
C TYR A 305 2.25 14.48 41.47
N THR A 306 2.55 14.64 40.17
CA THR A 306 1.62 14.41 39.07
C THR A 306 1.81 13.03 38.42
N ASN A 307 0.69 12.37 38.09
CA ASN A 307 0.67 11.10 37.38
C ASN A 307 0.53 11.31 35.86
N CYS A 308 -0.35 12.22 35.44
CA CYS A 308 -0.58 12.55 34.04
C CYS A 308 -0.53 14.07 33.82
N VAL A 309 0.16 14.54 32.79
CA VAL A 309 0.18 15.95 32.39
C VAL A 309 -0.69 16.13 31.16
N VAL A 310 -1.55 17.14 31.16
CA VAL A 310 -2.43 17.47 30.03
C VAL A 310 -2.15 18.92 29.63
N THR A 311 -1.55 19.12 28.46
CA THR A 311 -1.20 20.47 27.99
C THR A 311 -2.39 21.12 27.28
N GLY A 312 -2.66 22.38 27.63
CA GLY A 312 -3.59 23.23 26.89
C GLY A 312 -3.06 24.66 26.72
N ALA A 313 -1.84 24.92 27.17
CA ALA A 313 -1.16 26.20 27.06
C ALA A 313 -0.42 26.31 25.72
N TYR A 314 -0.55 27.46 25.07
CA TYR A 314 0.31 27.82 23.95
C TYR A 314 1.77 27.94 24.42
N TRP A 315 2.70 27.48 23.60
CA TRP A 315 4.12 27.62 23.82
C TRP A 315 4.83 28.10 22.55
N ASP A 316 5.88 28.90 22.71
CA ASP A 316 6.84 29.21 21.65
C ASP A 316 8.28 29.22 22.18
N LYS A 317 9.24 29.21 21.26
CA LYS A 317 10.68 29.08 21.55
C LYS A 317 11.27 30.17 22.45
N ASN A 318 10.62 31.33 22.58
CA ASN A 318 11.07 32.40 23.44
C ASN A 318 10.78 32.09 24.91
N TYR A 319 9.78 31.25 25.18
CA TYR A 319 9.40 30.86 26.53
C TYR A 319 10.17 29.62 27.02
N PRO A 320 10.52 29.54 28.32
CA PRO A 320 11.13 28.35 28.89
C PRO A 320 10.29 27.09 28.64
N ARG A 321 10.95 25.98 28.31
CA ARG A 321 10.31 24.65 28.28
C ARG A 321 9.82 24.30 29.68
N LEU A 322 8.69 23.61 29.79
CA LEU A 322 8.24 23.06 31.07
C LEU A 322 9.23 22.00 31.55
N MET A 323 9.62 21.07 30.68
CA MET A 323 10.56 20.01 31.03
C MET A 323 11.43 19.59 29.83
N THR A 324 12.73 19.59 30.03
CA THR A 324 13.72 19.08 29.07
C THR A 324 13.88 17.56 29.16
N ASN A 325 14.42 16.93 28.11
CA ASN A 325 14.71 15.49 28.12
C ASN A 325 15.73 15.13 29.19
N LYS A 326 16.71 16.00 29.44
CA LYS A 326 17.69 15.83 30.53
C LYS A 326 17.01 15.82 31.90
N GLN A 327 16.12 16.77 32.18
CA GLN A 327 15.37 16.80 33.44
C GLN A 327 14.46 15.59 33.60
N LEU A 328 13.84 15.12 32.51
CA LEU A 328 13.05 13.88 32.51
C LEU A 328 13.90 12.64 32.76
N ALA A 329 15.09 12.56 32.17
CA ALA A 329 16.04 11.47 32.43
C ALA A 329 16.45 11.43 33.91
N ASP A 330 16.76 12.59 34.49
CA ASP A 330 17.13 12.68 35.90
C ASP A 330 15.95 12.34 36.83
N PHE A 331 14.73 12.75 36.46
CA PHE A 331 13.50 12.35 37.16
C PHE A 331 13.26 10.83 37.13
N GLU A 332 13.39 10.19 35.96
CA GLU A 332 13.23 8.74 35.82
C GLU A 332 14.31 7.96 36.60
N LYS A 333 15.54 8.49 36.72
CA LYS A 333 16.57 7.90 37.60
C LYS A 333 16.17 7.96 39.07
N LEU A 334 15.49 9.02 39.52
CA LEU A 334 14.97 9.11 40.89
C LEU A 334 13.83 8.10 41.13
N LYS A 335 12.97 7.87 40.14
CA LYS A 335 11.96 6.79 40.16
C LYS A 335 12.60 5.42 40.30
N LYS A 336 13.65 5.11 39.53
CA LYS A 336 14.38 3.84 39.64
C LYS A 336 15.06 3.62 40.98
N LYS A 337 15.47 4.70 41.66
CA LYS A 337 16.02 4.66 43.02
C LYS A 337 14.94 4.54 44.11
N GLY A 338 13.66 4.54 43.75
CA GLY A 338 12.55 4.52 44.71
C GLY A 338 12.37 5.84 45.48
N LEU A 339 13.04 6.92 45.07
CA LEU A 339 12.94 8.24 45.72
C LEU A 339 11.69 9.00 45.27
N ILE A 340 11.13 8.64 44.12
CA ILE A 340 9.85 9.12 43.59
C ILE A 340 9.01 7.88 43.27
N ASN A 341 7.71 7.92 43.58
CA ASN A 341 6.81 6.82 43.29
C ASN A 341 6.79 6.51 41.76
N LYS A 342 6.82 5.21 41.40
CA LYS A 342 6.86 4.73 40.01
C LYS A 342 5.70 5.24 39.14
N GLY A 343 4.56 5.59 39.75
CA GLY A 343 3.38 6.11 39.08
C GLY A 343 3.40 7.60 38.73
N LYS A 344 4.49 8.33 39.02
CA LYS A 344 4.60 9.76 38.70
C LYS A 344 5.16 9.96 37.30
N MET A 345 4.65 10.98 36.60
CA MET A 345 4.89 11.23 35.17
C MET A 345 4.73 9.97 34.30
N MET A 346 3.60 9.26 34.44
CA MET A 346 3.30 8.07 33.64
C MET A 346 2.93 8.43 32.20
N SER A 347 2.15 9.50 32.03
CA SER A 347 1.63 9.90 30.72
C SER A 347 1.65 11.42 30.53
N LEU A 348 1.85 11.82 29.27
CA LEU A 348 1.76 13.18 28.78
C LEU A 348 0.77 13.21 27.62
N ALA A 349 -0.34 13.93 27.81
CA ALA A 349 -1.22 14.34 26.74
C ALA A 349 -0.86 15.76 26.31
N ASP A 350 -0.05 15.87 25.27
CA ASP A 350 0.26 17.15 24.66
C ASP A 350 -0.82 17.52 23.62
N ILE A 351 -1.97 18.04 24.08
CA ILE A 351 -3.14 18.30 23.22
C ILE A 351 -2.89 19.46 22.25
N VAL A 352 -2.01 20.40 22.62
CA VAL A 352 -1.60 21.48 21.71
C VAL A 352 -0.71 20.93 20.59
N CYS A 353 0.00 19.83 20.85
CA CYS A 353 0.82 19.08 19.90
C CYS A 353 2.01 19.91 19.36
N ASP A 354 2.69 20.64 20.25
CA ASP A 354 3.89 21.41 19.91
C ASP A 354 5.12 20.48 19.89
N VAL A 355 5.45 19.93 18.72
CA VAL A 355 6.61 19.02 18.55
C VAL A 355 7.91 19.69 19.02
N LYS A 356 8.62 19.01 19.93
CA LYS A 356 9.77 19.54 20.67
C LYS A 356 9.46 20.91 21.27
N GLY A 357 8.28 21.06 21.88
CA GLY A 357 7.75 22.29 22.44
C GLY A 357 7.87 22.39 23.96
N ALA A 358 6.77 22.69 24.65
CA ALA A 358 6.73 22.80 26.11
C ALA A 358 7.38 21.59 26.82
N PHE A 359 7.11 20.39 26.33
CA PHE A 359 7.83 19.17 26.69
C PHE A 359 8.73 18.75 25.52
N GLU A 360 10.03 18.67 25.77
CA GLU A 360 11.01 18.31 24.72
C GLU A 360 10.85 16.87 24.22
N CYS A 361 10.27 16.00 25.04
CA CYS A 361 10.10 14.57 24.75
C CYS A 361 9.02 14.27 23.70
N LEU A 362 8.16 15.24 23.35
CA LEU A 362 7.26 15.11 22.21
C LEU A 362 8.07 15.22 20.91
N SER A 363 8.57 14.09 20.41
CA SER A 363 9.49 14.02 19.27
C SER A 363 8.80 14.26 17.93
N HIS A 364 7.52 13.90 17.80
CA HIS A 364 6.68 14.03 16.61
C HIS A 364 5.19 13.93 16.99
N SER A 365 4.28 14.29 16.07
CA SER A 365 2.84 14.11 16.25
C SER A 365 2.42 12.66 15.99
N THR A 366 1.52 12.13 16.81
CA THR A 366 0.91 10.81 16.66
C THR A 366 -0.34 10.85 15.76
N ASN A 367 -0.65 9.73 15.10
CA ASN A 367 -1.88 9.58 14.32
C ASN A 367 -3.02 9.08 15.22
N VAL A 368 -4.27 9.33 14.83
CA VAL A 368 -5.47 8.84 15.57
C VAL A 368 -5.51 7.30 15.69
N GLU A 369 -4.97 6.56 14.72
CA GLU A 369 -4.95 5.08 14.76
C GLU A 369 -3.94 4.50 15.75
N ASP A 370 -2.86 5.24 15.99
CA ASP A 370 -1.72 4.85 16.81
C ASP A 370 -1.31 6.07 17.64
N GLY A 371 -2.21 6.43 18.56
CA GLY A 371 -2.22 7.71 19.27
C GLY A 371 -1.15 7.88 20.33
N PHE A 372 -0.40 6.81 20.66
CA PHE A 372 0.56 6.82 21.77
C PHE A 372 1.92 6.29 21.34
N PHE A 373 2.98 6.85 21.90
CA PHE A 373 4.30 6.23 21.94
C PHE A 373 4.88 6.37 23.34
N TYR A 374 6.05 5.78 23.58
CA TYR A 374 6.73 5.80 24.87
C TYR A 374 8.13 6.34 24.69
N TYR A 375 8.59 7.12 25.67
CA TYR A 375 9.92 7.73 25.66
C TYR A 375 10.70 7.38 26.94
N ASP A 376 11.71 6.53 26.79
CA ASP A 376 12.69 6.20 27.83
C ASP A 376 13.77 7.28 27.84
N ALA A 377 13.56 8.31 28.66
CA ALA A 377 14.47 9.45 28.75
C ALA A 377 15.86 9.09 29.31
N ILE A 378 16.01 7.98 30.05
CA ILE A 378 17.33 7.56 30.56
C ILE A 378 18.19 7.05 29.40
N ARG A 379 17.57 6.31 28.48
CA ARG A 379 18.25 5.74 27.30
C ARG A 379 18.18 6.65 26.06
N ASP A 380 17.36 7.69 26.13
CA ASP A 380 17.01 8.59 25.02
C ASP A 380 16.50 7.81 23.80
N ILE A 381 15.52 6.93 24.04
CA ILE A 381 14.89 6.13 22.98
C ILE A 381 13.37 6.23 23.03
N GLU A 382 12.78 6.21 21.84
CA GLU A 382 11.35 6.06 21.62
C GLU A 382 11.01 4.59 21.34
N HIS A 383 9.85 4.12 21.81
CA HIS A 383 9.30 2.81 21.45
C HIS A 383 7.77 2.79 21.52
N LYS A 384 7.19 1.68 21.03
CA LYS A 384 5.74 1.41 21.06
C LYS A 384 5.34 0.35 22.08
N ASP A 385 6.31 -0.21 22.80
CA ASP A 385 6.06 -1.20 23.84
C ASP A 385 5.39 -0.57 25.07
N ALA A 386 4.14 -0.94 25.34
CA ALA A 386 3.35 -0.43 26.46
C ALA A 386 3.81 -0.94 27.83
N GLU A 387 4.46 -2.11 27.86
CA GLU A 387 5.12 -2.69 29.04
C GLU A 387 6.52 -2.10 29.25
N GLY A 388 7.03 -1.40 28.22
CA GLY A 388 8.33 -0.76 28.24
C GLY A 388 8.45 0.39 29.26
N GLU A 389 9.71 0.74 29.50
CA GLU A 389 10.12 1.83 30.39
C GLU A 389 9.74 3.22 29.81
N GLY A 390 9.77 4.26 30.64
CA GLY A 390 9.56 5.64 30.17
C GLY A 390 8.13 6.16 30.26
N ILE A 391 7.94 7.37 29.76
CA ILE A 391 6.66 8.10 29.79
C ILE A 391 5.84 7.80 28.52
N GLN A 392 4.55 7.54 28.66
CA GLN A 392 3.62 7.46 27.54
C GLN A 392 3.30 8.87 27.03
N ILE A 393 3.37 9.10 25.73
CA ILE A 393 3.17 10.41 25.12
C ILE A 393 2.08 10.30 24.05
N MET A 394 1.16 11.26 24.07
CA MET A 394 0.13 11.49 23.06
C MET A 394 0.25 12.93 22.55
N GLY A 395 0.30 13.12 21.23
CA GLY A 395 0.32 14.43 20.60
C GLY A 395 -0.33 14.36 19.23
N ILE A 396 -1.67 14.40 19.19
CA ILE A 396 -2.46 14.24 17.97
C ILE A 396 -2.84 15.63 17.43
N ASP A 397 -2.47 15.93 16.19
CA ASP A 397 -2.61 17.27 15.58
C ASP A 397 -4.03 17.57 15.02
N ILE A 398 -4.90 16.55 14.97
CA ILE A 398 -6.26 16.63 14.42
C ILE A 398 -7.35 16.14 15.38
N LEU A 399 -7.13 16.20 16.70
CA LEU A 399 -8.06 15.74 17.74
C LEU A 399 -9.54 16.14 17.54
N PRO A 400 -9.89 17.37 17.12
CA PRO A 400 -11.29 17.72 16.86
C PRO A 400 -11.99 16.86 15.79
N ALA A 401 -11.25 16.17 14.92
CA ALA A 401 -11.80 15.28 13.92
C ALA A 401 -12.39 13.99 14.53
N GLU A 402 -11.99 13.63 15.76
CA GLU A 402 -12.52 12.49 16.51
C GLU A 402 -13.93 12.72 17.06
N LEU A 403 -14.33 13.99 17.22
CA LEU A 403 -15.69 14.39 17.61
C LEU A 403 -16.35 15.15 16.45
N PRO A 404 -16.66 14.47 15.33
CA PRO A 404 -17.03 15.16 14.09
C PRO A 404 -18.44 15.75 14.12
N VAL A 405 -19.36 15.24 14.94
CA VAL A 405 -20.72 15.79 15.07
C VAL A 405 -20.65 17.16 15.74
N GLU A 406 -20.16 17.21 16.97
CA GLU A 406 -20.14 18.41 17.82
C GLU A 406 -19.23 19.49 17.22
N SER A 407 -18.08 19.08 16.69
CA SER A 407 -17.18 20.00 15.99
C SER A 407 -17.84 20.63 14.78
N SER A 408 -18.61 19.86 13.99
CA SER A 408 -19.30 20.40 12.80
C SER A 408 -20.48 21.28 13.18
N GLU A 409 -21.23 20.95 14.24
CA GLU A 409 -22.35 21.76 14.72
C GLU A 409 -21.89 23.12 15.23
N PHE A 410 -20.86 23.14 16.07
CA PHE A 410 -20.24 24.38 16.54
C PHE A 410 -19.71 25.20 15.36
N PHE A 411 -18.95 24.55 14.47
CA PHE A 411 -18.35 25.20 13.31
C PHE A 411 -19.42 25.81 12.40
N SER A 412 -20.44 25.03 12.06
CA SER A 412 -21.54 25.43 11.20
C SER A 412 -22.36 26.57 11.81
N LYS A 413 -22.59 26.56 13.12
CA LYS A 413 -23.33 27.62 13.83
C LYS A 413 -22.57 28.94 13.81
N ALA A 414 -21.25 28.89 14.07
CA ALA A 414 -20.39 30.07 14.07
C ALA A 414 -20.27 30.69 12.67
N LEU A 415 -20.18 29.84 11.63
CA LEU A 415 -20.00 30.28 10.25
C LEU A 415 -21.31 30.79 9.60
N TYR A 416 -22.47 30.31 10.05
CA TYR A 416 -23.77 30.55 9.42
C TYR A 416 -24.11 32.02 9.09
N PRO A 417 -23.94 33.01 10.00
CA PRO A 417 -24.29 34.40 9.71
C PRO A 417 -23.56 34.95 8.48
N TYR A 418 -22.28 34.58 8.32
CA TYR A 418 -21.42 35.05 7.24
C TYR A 418 -21.75 34.37 5.92
N ILE A 419 -22.06 33.06 5.93
CA ILE A 419 -22.49 32.36 4.70
C ILE A 419 -23.82 32.92 4.22
N LYS A 420 -24.76 33.19 5.13
CA LYS A 420 -26.06 33.79 4.79
C LYS A 420 -25.88 35.13 4.09
N GLU A 421 -25.00 35.99 4.60
CA GLU A 421 -24.70 37.30 4.01
C GLU A 421 -23.99 37.18 2.64
N MET A 422 -23.04 36.26 2.51
CA MET A 422 -22.35 36.00 1.24
C MET A 422 -23.30 35.47 0.15
N VAL A 423 -24.26 34.62 0.52
CA VAL A 423 -25.30 34.10 -0.39
C VAL A 423 -26.20 35.20 -0.93
N GLN A 424 -26.50 36.20 -0.10
CA GLN A 424 -27.30 37.36 -0.47
C GLN A 424 -26.52 38.40 -1.30
N SER A 425 -25.19 38.25 -1.36
CA SER A 425 -24.28 39.09 -2.14
C SER A 425 -23.96 38.45 -3.50
N SER A 426 -23.56 39.27 -4.47
CA SER A 426 -23.05 38.77 -5.76
C SER A 426 -21.70 38.08 -5.56
N PRO A 427 -21.36 37.00 -6.28
CA PRO A 427 -20.05 36.37 -6.16
C PRO A 427 -18.90 37.29 -6.64
N ASN A 428 -19.24 38.29 -7.47
CA ASN A 428 -18.33 39.33 -7.94
C ASN A 428 -18.32 40.57 -7.05
N THR A 429 -18.88 40.49 -5.83
CA THR A 429 -18.86 41.63 -4.90
C THR A 429 -17.42 42.05 -4.65
N PRO A 430 -17.07 43.33 -4.90
CA PRO A 430 -15.75 43.86 -4.62
C PRO A 430 -15.32 43.63 -3.17
N LEU A 431 -14.04 43.35 -2.95
CA LEU A 431 -13.49 43.00 -1.63
C LEU A 431 -13.77 44.06 -0.56
N ASP A 432 -13.78 45.34 -0.93
CA ASP A 432 -14.07 46.47 -0.04
C ASP A 432 -15.52 46.50 0.47
N LYS A 433 -16.44 45.88 -0.28
CA LYS A 433 -17.87 45.75 0.07
C LYS A 433 -18.20 44.47 0.85
N LEU A 434 -17.24 43.56 1.05
CA LEU A 434 -17.44 42.43 1.95
C LEU A 434 -17.45 42.89 3.42
N PRO A 435 -18.17 42.15 4.30
CA PRO A 435 -18.11 42.37 5.74
C PRO A 435 -16.66 42.44 6.24
N PRO A 436 -16.32 43.33 7.20
CA PRO A 436 -14.96 43.55 7.65
C PRO A 436 -14.22 42.25 8.02
N LEU A 437 -14.89 41.33 8.70
CA LEU A 437 -14.33 40.05 9.11
C LEU A 437 -13.97 39.14 7.92
N LEU A 438 -14.84 39.05 6.91
CA LEU A 438 -14.56 38.26 5.69
C LEU A 438 -13.46 38.93 4.84
N ARG A 439 -13.48 40.26 4.75
CA ARG A 439 -12.47 41.05 4.05
C ARG A 439 -11.08 40.85 4.67
N GLN A 440 -10.98 40.95 5.99
CA GLN A 440 -9.72 40.75 6.72
C GLN A 440 -9.22 39.30 6.66
N ALA A 441 -10.14 38.34 6.59
CA ALA A 441 -9.81 36.92 6.44
C ALA A 441 -9.44 36.50 5.00
N THR A 442 -9.57 37.40 4.03
CA THR A 442 -9.27 37.13 2.62
C THR A 442 -7.77 37.21 2.36
N ILE A 443 -7.15 36.10 1.95
CA ILE A 443 -5.73 36.02 1.61
C ILE A 443 -5.48 36.41 0.15
N ALA A 444 -6.33 35.93 -0.75
CA ALA A 444 -6.22 36.14 -2.19
C ALA A 444 -7.58 36.51 -2.78
N ASP A 445 -7.58 37.43 -3.74
CA ASP A 445 -8.76 37.82 -4.51
C ASP A 445 -8.39 38.15 -5.95
N GLN A 446 -9.15 37.62 -6.92
CA GLN A 446 -9.01 37.93 -8.35
C GLN A 446 -7.56 37.81 -8.88
N GLY A 447 -6.84 36.79 -8.42
CA GLY A 447 -5.45 36.51 -8.83
C GLY A 447 -4.40 37.40 -8.18
N LYS A 448 -4.75 38.13 -7.12
CA LYS A 448 -3.82 38.96 -6.35
C LYS A 448 -3.89 38.63 -4.86
N LEU A 449 -2.77 38.75 -4.17
CA LEU A 449 -2.74 38.72 -2.71
C LEU A 449 -3.27 40.04 -2.15
N THR A 450 -3.99 39.98 -1.04
CA THR A 450 -4.42 41.18 -0.30
C THR A 450 -3.22 41.84 0.39
N GLU A 451 -3.31 43.13 0.72
CA GLU A 451 -2.20 43.92 1.29
C GLU A 451 -1.44 43.23 2.43
N PRO A 452 -2.09 42.65 3.46
CA PRO A 452 -1.40 42.01 4.58
C PRO A 452 -0.58 40.77 4.17
N HIS A 453 -0.86 40.22 2.99
CA HIS A 453 -0.35 38.93 2.53
C HIS A 453 0.55 39.05 1.30
N LYS A 454 0.79 40.25 0.76
CA LYS A 454 1.70 40.47 -0.38
C LYS A 454 3.08 39.86 -0.19
N GLY A 455 3.55 39.78 1.06
CA GLY A 455 4.84 39.20 1.42
C GLY A 455 4.93 37.67 1.36
N LEU A 456 3.80 36.95 1.26
CA LEU A 456 3.79 35.47 1.28
C LEU A 456 4.54 34.84 0.10
N LEU A 457 4.63 35.56 -1.03
CA LEU A 457 5.37 35.13 -2.21
C LEU A 457 6.67 35.91 -2.45
N SER A 458 7.03 36.84 -1.56
CA SER A 458 8.21 37.71 -1.74
C SER A 458 9.51 37.12 -1.18
N SER A 459 9.55 35.83 -0.83
CA SER A 459 10.76 35.12 -0.37
C SER A 459 11.34 34.14 -1.40
N ARG A 460 10.89 34.18 -2.66
CA ARG A 460 11.63 33.57 -3.77
C ARG A 460 12.03 34.63 -4.77
N ALA A 461 13.32 34.59 -5.11
CA ALA A 461 13.99 35.42 -6.08
C ALA A 461 13.12 35.69 -7.30
N ALA A 462 13.21 36.91 -7.80
CA ALA A 462 12.63 37.35 -9.06
C ALA A 462 12.67 36.25 -10.12
N THR A 463 11.52 35.62 -10.39
CA THR A 463 11.33 34.90 -11.64
C THR A 463 10.79 35.89 -12.63
N HIS A 464 11.71 36.42 -13.43
CA HIS A 464 11.37 36.90 -14.76
C HIS A 464 10.48 35.86 -15.46
N ASN A 465 9.61 36.39 -16.30
CA ASN A 465 8.55 35.77 -17.08
C ASN A 465 9.02 34.69 -18.10
N ASN A 466 10.04 33.90 -17.81
CA ASN A 466 10.51 32.79 -18.64
C ASN A 466 10.10 31.46 -18.02
N LYS A 467 9.29 30.69 -18.75
CA LYS A 467 9.01 29.28 -18.45
C LYS A 467 10.34 28.51 -18.36
N LYS A 468 10.45 27.59 -17.41
CA LYS A 468 11.59 26.69 -17.28
C LYS A 468 11.53 25.63 -18.38
N THR A 469 12.65 25.32 -19.02
CA THR A 469 12.71 24.35 -20.11
C THR A 469 13.32 23.04 -19.65
N VAL A 470 12.60 21.93 -19.82
CA VAL A 470 13.10 20.58 -19.63
C VAL A 470 13.39 19.96 -20.99
N LEU A 471 14.64 19.58 -21.24
CA LEU A 471 15.05 18.87 -22.45
C LEU A 471 15.05 17.36 -22.19
N LEU A 472 14.09 16.64 -22.76
CA LEU A 472 14.03 15.18 -22.73
C LEU A 472 14.74 14.60 -23.95
N LEU A 473 15.84 13.88 -23.72
CA LEU A 473 16.55 13.12 -24.74
C LEU A 473 15.99 11.70 -24.79
N GLY A 474 15.37 11.35 -25.92
CA GLY A 474 14.78 10.04 -26.19
C GLY A 474 13.25 10.03 -26.21
N SER A 475 12.70 9.33 -27.20
CA SER A 475 11.25 9.20 -27.44
C SER A 475 10.71 7.78 -27.20
N GLY A 476 11.45 6.96 -26.46
CA GLY A 476 11.15 5.54 -26.26
C GLY A 476 9.92 5.23 -25.38
N MET A 477 9.66 3.94 -25.16
CA MET A 477 8.44 3.42 -24.51
C MET A 477 8.13 3.96 -23.11
N VAL A 478 9.13 4.50 -22.40
CA VAL A 478 8.99 5.01 -21.02
C VAL A 478 8.84 6.54 -20.92
N ALA A 479 8.91 7.26 -22.06
CA ALA A 479 8.92 8.71 -22.08
C ALA A 479 7.55 9.34 -21.81
N ALA A 480 6.46 8.69 -22.24
CA ALA A 480 5.12 9.28 -22.22
C ALA A 480 4.62 9.71 -20.82
N PRO A 481 4.75 8.90 -19.75
CA PRO A 481 4.31 9.33 -18.42
C PRO A 481 5.09 10.52 -17.88
N LEU A 482 6.37 10.65 -18.25
CA LEU A 482 7.20 11.80 -17.87
C LEU A 482 6.72 13.07 -18.57
N VAL A 483 6.49 13.02 -19.88
CA VAL A 483 5.99 14.17 -20.65
C VAL A 483 4.61 14.59 -20.14
N GLU A 484 3.69 13.64 -19.92
CA GLU A 484 2.37 13.94 -19.37
C GLU A 484 2.45 14.59 -17.98
N HIS A 485 3.34 14.11 -17.11
CA HIS A 485 3.50 14.64 -15.76
C HIS A 485 4.05 16.08 -15.79
N LEU A 486 5.12 16.32 -16.54
CA LEU A 486 5.74 17.65 -16.62
C LEU A 486 4.90 18.65 -17.40
N ALA A 487 4.17 18.22 -18.44
CA ALA A 487 3.29 19.11 -19.21
C ALA A 487 2.12 19.67 -18.38
N LYS A 488 1.77 19.05 -17.24
CA LYS A 488 0.76 19.59 -16.30
C LYS A 488 1.25 20.85 -15.58
N ARG A 489 2.55 21.13 -15.57
CA ARG A 489 3.13 22.33 -14.95
C ARG A 489 3.09 23.51 -15.93
N PRO A 490 2.34 24.60 -15.63
CA PRO A 490 2.24 25.75 -16.53
C PRO A 490 3.54 26.56 -16.62
N ASP A 491 4.41 26.44 -15.61
CA ASP A 491 5.74 27.07 -15.54
C ASP A 491 6.83 26.29 -16.30
N VAL A 492 6.49 25.13 -16.90
CA VAL A 492 7.44 24.25 -17.60
C VAL A 492 7.12 24.15 -19.09
N ASN A 493 8.16 24.22 -19.92
CA ASN A 493 8.17 23.86 -21.33
C ASN A 493 8.98 22.56 -21.51
N VAL A 494 8.44 21.57 -22.22
CA VAL A 494 9.12 20.28 -22.45
C VAL A 494 9.58 20.19 -23.90
N VAL A 495 10.87 19.96 -24.13
CA VAL A 495 11.43 19.72 -25.46
C VAL A 495 11.83 18.25 -25.58
N VAL A 496 11.15 17.48 -26.42
CA VAL A 496 11.47 16.06 -26.67
C VAL A 496 12.39 15.96 -27.88
N ALA A 497 13.67 15.66 -27.65
CA ALA A 497 14.68 15.53 -28.68
C ALA A 497 14.97 14.07 -29.02
N SER A 498 14.85 13.70 -30.29
CA SER A 498 15.04 12.32 -30.76
C SER A 498 15.42 12.26 -32.25
N ASN A 499 16.09 11.19 -32.67
CA ASN A 499 16.29 10.87 -34.08
C ASN A 499 15.06 10.19 -34.71
N MET A 500 14.08 9.80 -33.89
CA MET A 500 12.78 9.25 -34.30
C MET A 500 11.71 10.35 -34.25
N ALA A 501 11.60 11.14 -35.32
CA ALA A 501 10.71 12.31 -35.36
C ALA A 501 9.24 11.97 -35.09
N ASP A 502 8.73 10.87 -35.66
CA ASP A 502 7.33 10.46 -35.50
C ASP A 502 6.99 10.12 -34.04
N GLU A 503 7.89 9.44 -33.33
CA GLU A 503 7.72 9.10 -31.92
C GLU A 503 7.74 10.36 -31.05
N ALA A 504 8.71 11.27 -31.28
CA ALA A 504 8.80 12.53 -30.55
C ALA A 504 7.56 13.41 -30.77
N ASN A 505 7.09 13.52 -32.02
CA ASN A 505 5.87 14.25 -32.37
C ASN A 505 4.63 13.65 -31.68
N ALA A 506 4.54 12.32 -31.61
CA ALA A 506 3.43 11.64 -30.94
C ALA A 506 3.37 11.93 -29.43
N LEU A 507 4.53 12.11 -28.78
CA LEU A 507 4.62 12.43 -27.35
C LEU A 507 4.13 13.84 -27.01
N VAL A 508 4.33 14.81 -27.91
CA VAL A 508 4.08 16.24 -27.64
C VAL A 508 2.75 16.76 -28.19
N ARG A 509 2.16 16.10 -29.20
CA ARG A 509 0.98 16.59 -29.96
C ARG A 509 -0.22 17.06 -29.15
N ASN A 510 -0.40 16.56 -27.92
CA ASN A 510 -1.55 16.84 -27.07
C ASN A 510 -1.27 17.96 -26.04
N TYR A 511 -0.07 18.55 -26.05
CA TYR A 511 0.37 19.51 -25.04
C TYR A 511 0.80 20.82 -25.69
N THR A 512 0.30 21.94 -25.17
CA THR A 512 0.61 23.28 -25.72
C THR A 512 1.94 23.84 -25.20
N ASN A 513 2.52 23.20 -24.18
CA ASN A 513 3.81 23.50 -23.56
C ASN A 513 4.80 22.35 -23.76
N ALA A 514 4.66 21.57 -24.83
CA ALA A 514 5.65 20.61 -25.26
C ALA A 514 5.90 20.71 -26.76
N GLU A 515 7.16 20.54 -27.17
CA GLU A 515 7.59 20.56 -28.57
C GLU A 515 8.63 19.46 -28.82
N SER A 516 8.80 19.06 -30.08
CA SER A 516 9.78 18.06 -30.49
C SER A 516 10.95 18.71 -31.21
N ALA A 517 12.13 18.10 -31.13
CA ALA A 517 13.33 18.52 -31.87
C ALA A 517 14.06 17.30 -32.47
N PRO A 518 14.58 17.38 -33.70
CA PRO A 518 15.42 16.33 -34.24
C PRO A 518 16.79 16.35 -33.53
N LEU A 519 17.27 15.21 -33.09
CA LEU A 519 18.61 15.08 -32.50
C LEU A 519 19.16 13.66 -32.64
N ASP A 520 20.34 13.55 -33.26
CA ASP A 520 21.23 12.41 -33.06
C ASP A 520 22.24 12.80 -31.97
N ILE A 521 22.40 11.97 -30.93
CA ILE A 521 23.32 12.25 -29.82
C ILE A 521 24.77 12.39 -30.30
N SER A 522 25.14 11.75 -31.42
CA SER A 522 26.48 11.91 -32.03
C SER A 522 26.73 13.31 -32.59
N ASP A 523 25.68 14.08 -32.90
CA ASP A 523 25.80 15.50 -33.27
C ASP A 523 26.00 16.36 -32.01
N ARG A 524 27.28 16.50 -31.63
CA ARG A 524 27.66 17.28 -30.44
C ARG A 524 27.26 18.76 -30.54
N LEU A 525 27.23 19.35 -31.75
CA LEU A 525 26.90 20.77 -31.90
C LEU A 525 25.42 21.00 -31.61
N GLU A 526 24.55 20.15 -32.17
CA GLU A 526 23.11 20.24 -31.94
C GLU A 526 22.73 19.86 -30.51
N LEU A 527 23.34 18.81 -29.94
CA LEU A 527 23.19 18.46 -28.52
C LEU A 527 23.56 19.64 -27.61
N SER A 528 24.71 20.26 -27.87
CA SER A 528 25.17 21.46 -27.15
C SER A 528 24.18 22.62 -27.29
N ARG A 529 23.66 22.88 -28.50
CA ARG A 529 22.66 23.93 -28.75
C ARG A 529 21.40 23.71 -27.94
N LEU A 530 20.87 22.49 -27.90
CA LEU A 530 19.64 22.16 -27.16
C LEU A 530 19.85 22.21 -25.65
N VAL A 531 20.94 21.63 -25.13
CA VAL A 531 21.27 21.65 -23.69
C VAL A 531 21.39 23.09 -23.18
N SER A 532 21.90 24.03 -24.00
CA SER A 532 22.15 25.41 -23.56
C SER A 532 20.87 26.16 -23.21
N LYS A 533 19.76 25.75 -23.85
CA LYS A 533 18.42 26.32 -23.67
C LYS A 533 17.62 25.65 -22.56
N ALA A 534 18.07 24.51 -22.05
CA ALA A 534 17.42 23.78 -20.98
C ALA A 534 17.79 24.34 -19.62
N ASP A 535 16.91 24.19 -18.65
CA ASP A 535 17.21 24.32 -17.22
C ASP A 535 17.62 22.95 -16.65
N VAL A 536 16.96 21.88 -17.10
CA VAL A 536 17.26 20.49 -16.71
C VAL A 536 17.23 19.59 -17.95
N VAL A 537 18.19 18.67 -18.06
CA VAL A 537 18.27 17.67 -19.13
C VAL A 537 17.87 16.30 -18.58
N VAL A 538 16.91 15.64 -19.21
CA VAL A 538 16.53 14.26 -18.88
C VAL A 538 17.07 13.33 -19.95
N SER A 539 17.83 12.31 -19.55
CA SER A 539 18.44 11.34 -20.46
C SER A 539 17.77 9.98 -20.35
N LEU A 540 16.85 9.68 -21.28
CA LEU A 540 16.20 8.38 -21.46
C LEU A 540 16.67 7.68 -22.76
N VAL A 541 17.93 7.94 -23.15
CA VAL A 541 18.64 7.26 -24.25
C VAL A 541 19.38 6.00 -23.74
N PRO A 542 19.91 5.13 -24.62
CA PRO A 542 20.72 3.99 -24.21
C PRO A 542 21.90 4.36 -23.29
N ALA A 543 22.14 3.53 -22.27
CA ALA A 543 23.04 3.87 -21.17
C ALA A 543 24.48 4.21 -21.57
N PHE A 544 24.99 3.65 -22.66
CA PHE A 544 26.34 3.94 -23.16
C PHE A 544 26.53 5.38 -23.67
N LEU A 545 25.43 6.12 -23.90
CA LEU A 545 25.45 7.51 -24.35
C LEU A 545 25.44 8.53 -23.20
N HIS A 546 25.15 8.10 -21.96
CA HIS A 546 24.95 9.02 -20.83
C HIS A 546 26.18 9.87 -20.52
N THR A 547 27.37 9.31 -20.60
CA THR A 547 28.63 10.03 -20.36
C THR A 547 28.83 11.17 -21.36
N GLN A 548 28.41 11.00 -22.61
CA GLN A 548 28.49 12.05 -23.63
C GLN A 548 27.54 13.21 -23.28
N VAL A 549 26.30 12.90 -22.90
CA VAL A 549 25.30 13.90 -22.47
C VAL A 549 25.76 14.63 -21.21
N ALA A 550 26.25 13.87 -20.21
CA ALA A 550 26.73 14.41 -18.93
C ALA A 550 27.90 15.38 -19.11
N ASN A 551 28.85 15.09 -20.00
CA ASN A 551 29.94 16.01 -20.28
C ASN A 551 29.43 17.35 -20.86
N VAL A 552 28.46 17.32 -21.78
CA VAL A 552 27.85 18.55 -22.31
C VAL A 552 27.09 19.32 -21.22
N CYS A 553 26.37 18.61 -20.34
CA CYS A 553 25.70 19.22 -19.20
C CYS A 553 26.69 19.90 -18.23
N ILE A 554 27.83 19.26 -17.95
CA ILE A 554 28.91 19.83 -17.13
C ILE A 554 29.50 21.07 -17.79
N GLU A 555 29.81 21.00 -19.09
CA GLU A 555 30.36 22.12 -19.87
C GLU A 555 29.44 23.36 -19.82
N GLN A 556 28.13 23.13 -19.84
CA GLN A 556 27.11 24.18 -19.88
C GLN A 556 26.44 24.48 -18.54
N ARG A 557 26.89 23.81 -17.47
CA ARG A 557 26.36 23.95 -16.11
C ARG A 557 24.84 23.72 -16.03
N LYS A 558 24.36 22.64 -16.64
CA LYS A 558 22.96 22.20 -16.60
C LYS A 558 22.81 20.95 -15.77
N ASP A 559 21.75 20.88 -14.96
CA ASP A 559 21.44 19.67 -14.19
C ASP A 559 20.96 18.55 -15.13
N MET A 560 21.24 17.31 -14.75
CA MET A 560 20.88 16.12 -15.51
C MET A 560 20.14 15.10 -14.66
N VAL A 561 19.11 14.45 -15.22
CA VAL A 561 18.37 13.37 -14.58
C VAL A 561 18.32 12.15 -15.51
N THR A 562 18.52 10.93 -14.99
CA THR A 562 18.41 9.68 -15.77
C THR A 562 17.91 8.49 -14.94
N ALA A 563 17.17 7.59 -15.59
CA ALA A 563 16.67 6.35 -15.00
C ALA A 563 17.68 5.17 -15.05
N SER A 564 18.95 5.44 -15.37
CA SER A 564 19.98 4.41 -15.57
C SER A 564 20.97 4.32 -14.42
N TYR A 565 21.57 3.14 -14.28
CA TYR A 565 22.70 2.87 -13.38
C TYR A 565 23.83 3.88 -13.57
N VAL A 566 24.52 4.20 -12.48
CA VAL A 566 25.79 4.92 -12.52
C VAL A 566 26.89 3.96 -13.00
N SER A 567 27.43 4.20 -14.20
CA SER A 567 28.58 3.44 -14.73
C SER A 567 29.91 3.96 -14.14
N LYS A 568 31.00 3.19 -14.28
CA LYS A 568 32.33 3.64 -13.84
C LYS A 568 32.75 4.96 -14.49
N GLU A 569 32.40 5.16 -15.75
CA GLU A 569 32.66 6.38 -16.50
C GLU A 569 31.83 7.55 -15.97
N MET A 570 30.59 7.30 -15.53
CA MET A 570 29.77 8.31 -14.84
C MET A 570 30.34 8.66 -13.46
N GLU A 571 30.78 7.70 -12.65
CA GLU A 571 31.40 7.98 -11.33
C GLU A 571 32.63 8.89 -11.45
N GLN A 572 33.42 8.73 -12.51
CA GLN A 572 34.59 9.58 -12.78
C GLN A 572 34.22 11.06 -13.04
N LEU A 573 32.96 11.37 -13.31
CA LEU A 573 32.47 12.73 -13.52
C LEU A 573 32.13 13.45 -12.20
N GLU A 574 32.11 12.77 -11.06
CA GLU A 574 31.74 13.32 -9.73
C GLU A 574 32.40 14.68 -9.46
N ASN A 575 33.73 14.71 -9.47
CA ASN A 575 34.51 15.92 -9.18
C ASN A 575 34.28 17.03 -10.21
N LYS A 576 34.03 16.68 -11.48
CA LYS A 576 33.76 17.68 -12.54
C LYS A 576 32.38 18.29 -12.35
N ALA A 577 31.37 17.47 -12.07
CA ALA A 577 29.99 17.91 -11.82
C ALA A 577 29.89 18.77 -10.55
N GLN A 578 30.56 18.37 -9.45
CA GLN A 578 30.65 19.18 -8.23
C GLN A 578 31.29 20.55 -8.50
N LYS A 579 32.41 20.60 -9.23
CA LYS A 579 33.08 21.87 -9.60
C LYS A 579 32.23 22.74 -10.52
N ALA A 580 31.45 22.14 -11.42
CA ALA A 580 30.51 22.87 -12.27
C ALA A 580 29.29 23.39 -11.48
N GLY A 581 29.04 22.85 -10.28
CA GLY A 581 27.93 23.22 -9.42
C GLY A 581 26.60 22.61 -9.84
N ILE A 582 26.63 21.50 -10.58
CA ILE A 582 25.43 20.83 -11.11
C ILE A 582 25.13 19.51 -10.38
N LEU A 583 23.87 19.12 -10.42
CA LEU A 583 23.38 17.81 -10.03
C LEU A 583 23.27 16.91 -11.26
N ILE A 584 23.80 15.69 -11.14
CA ILE A 584 23.52 14.60 -12.07
C ILE A 584 22.81 13.52 -11.23
N MET A 585 21.48 13.48 -11.28
CA MET A 585 20.66 12.51 -10.57
C MET A 585 20.47 11.26 -11.44
N ASN A 586 21.07 10.16 -11.03
CA ASN A 586 20.98 8.87 -11.69
C ASN A 586 19.97 7.96 -10.99
N GLU A 587 19.74 6.78 -11.55
CA GLU A 587 19.03 5.70 -10.85
C GLU A 587 17.65 6.11 -10.34
N VAL A 588 16.87 6.90 -11.11
CA VAL A 588 15.49 7.34 -10.76
C VAL A 588 14.42 6.72 -11.67
N GLY A 589 14.52 5.41 -11.93
CA GLY A 589 13.51 4.62 -12.65
C GLY A 589 12.78 3.64 -11.73
N LEU A 590 12.56 2.42 -12.22
CA LEU A 590 12.00 1.29 -11.44
C LEU A 590 13.10 0.53 -10.68
N ASP A 591 14.02 -0.07 -11.44
CA ASP A 591 15.19 -0.82 -10.96
C ASP A 591 16.31 -0.56 -11.98
N PRO A 592 17.15 0.46 -11.76
CA PRO A 592 17.36 1.17 -10.49
C PRO A 592 16.45 2.41 -10.33
N GLY A 593 15.86 2.57 -9.14
CA GLY A 593 15.13 3.75 -8.69
C GLY A 593 14.16 3.50 -7.56
N ILE A 594 12.92 3.11 -7.89
CA ILE A 594 11.92 2.78 -6.86
C ILE A 594 12.47 1.76 -5.86
N ASP A 595 13.27 0.79 -6.31
CA ASP A 595 13.93 -0.19 -5.44
C ASP A 595 14.88 0.44 -4.41
N HIS A 596 15.63 1.48 -4.79
CA HIS A 596 16.47 2.24 -3.85
C HIS A 596 15.61 3.00 -2.85
N MET A 597 14.59 3.68 -3.36
CA MET A 597 13.74 4.57 -2.56
C MET A 597 12.96 3.79 -1.49
N SER A 598 12.30 2.70 -1.88
CA SER A 598 11.55 1.83 -0.96
C SER A 598 12.47 1.12 0.03
N ALA A 599 13.66 0.68 -0.41
CA ALA A 599 14.62 0.04 0.48
C ALA A 599 15.20 1.02 1.51
N MET A 600 15.63 2.20 1.06
CA MET A 600 16.21 3.23 1.95
C MET A 600 15.22 3.71 3.00
N LYS A 601 13.92 3.84 2.65
CA LYS A 601 12.88 4.17 3.64
C LYS A 601 12.92 3.20 4.82
N ILE A 602 12.93 1.89 4.56
CA ILE A 602 12.93 0.84 5.58
C ILE A 602 14.27 0.78 6.32
N ILE A 603 15.38 0.91 5.59
CA ILE A 603 16.73 0.89 6.17
C ILE A 603 16.92 2.08 7.13
N ASP A 604 16.51 3.27 6.73
CA ASP A 604 16.58 4.47 7.58
C ASP A 604 15.64 4.38 8.79
N GLU A 605 14.47 3.76 8.65
CA GLU A 605 13.58 3.44 9.78
C GLU A 605 14.24 2.46 10.75
N ALA A 606 14.84 1.38 10.25
CA ALA A 606 15.55 0.40 11.05
C ALA A 606 16.73 1.03 11.81
N HIS A 607 17.55 1.84 11.12
CA HIS A 607 18.67 2.55 11.73
C HIS A 607 18.22 3.57 12.79
N ARG A 608 17.16 4.33 12.53
CA ARG A 608 16.56 5.25 13.53
C ARG A 608 16.12 4.50 14.80
N ASN A 609 15.59 3.30 14.65
CA ASN A 609 15.18 2.44 15.77
C ASN A 609 16.38 1.70 16.43
N GLY A 610 17.61 1.95 15.99
CA GLY A 610 18.82 1.29 16.48
C GLY A 610 18.90 -0.20 16.12
N SER A 611 18.12 -0.64 15.13
CA SER A 611 18.19 -1.98 14.56
C SER A 611 19.29 -2.04 13.49
N LYS A 612 19.78 -3.24 13.21
CA LYS A 612 20.76 -3.53 12.15
C LYS A 612 20.12 -4.38 11.07
N ILE A 613 20.34 -4.05 9.82
CA ILE A 613 19.98 -4.92 8.70
C ILE A 613 21.07 -5.96 8.53
N LYS A 614 20.72 -7.23 8.71
CA LYS A 614 21.59 -8.39 8.58
C LYS A 614 21.45 -9.08 7.23
N SER A 615 20.28 -9.01 6.60
CA SER A 615 20.03 -9.57 5.28
C SER A 615 19.26 -8.58 4.43
N PHE A 616 19.63 -8.45 3.15
CA PHE A 616 18.87 -7.70 2.15
C PHE A 616 18.78 -8.51 0.86
N ILE A 617 17.55 -8.79 0.42
CA ILE A 617 17.24 -9.48 -0.83
C ILE A 617 16.23 -8.63 -1.60
N SER A 618 16.51 -8.35 -2.87
CA SER A 618 15.62 -7.59 -3.73
C SER A 618 15.39 -8.29 -5.06
N TRP A 619 14.13 -8.56 -5.38
CA TRP A 619 13.69 -9.15 -6.63
C TRP A 619 12.82 -8.16 -7.40
N CYS A 620 13.07 -7.98 -8.70
CA CYS A 620 12.24 -7.13 -9.55
C CYS A 620 12.01 -7.74 -10.94
N GLY A 621 10.83 -7.58 -11.51
CA GLY A 621 10.54 -8.02 -12.87
C GLY A 621 9.43 -7.20 -13.53
N GLY A 622 9.71 -6.71 -14.75
CA GLY A 622 8.70 -6.28 -15.71
C GLY A 622 8.35 -7.43 -16.65
N LEU A 623 7.12 -7.92 -16.57
CA LEU A 623 6.63 -9.15 -17.18
C LEU A 623 5.28 -8.89 -17.87
N PRO A 624 4.83 -9.75 -18.80
CA PRO A 624 3.42 -9.75 -19.18
C PRO A 624 2.55 -10.06 -17.97
N SER A 625 1.31 -9.57 -17.96
CA SER A 625 0.33 -10.10 -17.00
C SER A 625 0.11 -11.60 -17.25
N PRO A 626 -0.31 -12.39 -16.24
CA PRO A 626 -0.46 -13.85 -16.39
C PRO A 626 -1.32 -14.26 -17.59
N GLU A 627 -2.37 -13.49 -17.89
CA GLU A 627 -3.25 -13.74 -19.03
C GLU A 627 -2.57 -13.50 -20.40
N ALA A 628 -1.51 -12.70 -20.44
CA ALA A 628 -0.74 -12.36 -21.65
C ALA A 628 0.60 -13.12 -21.75
N SER A 629 0.90 -14.02 -20.80
CA SER A 629 2.18 -14.72 -20.73
C SER A 629 2.23 -16.01 -21.56
N ASN A 630 1.15 -16.40 -22.26
CA ASN A 630 1.09 -17.64 -23.05
C ASN A 630 1.83 -17.51 -24.40
N VAL A 631 3.14 -17.28 -24.32
CA VAL A 631 4.10 -17.21 -25.43
C VAL A 631 5.35 -18.01 -25.05
N PRO A 632 6.20 -18.45 -26.00
CA PRO A 632 7.25 -19.44 -25.70
C PRO A 632 8.19 -19.08 -24.53
N LEU A 633 8.54 -17.80 -24.38
CA LEU A 633 9.41 -17.32 -23.31
C LEU A 633 8.66 -16.87 -22.04
N GLY A 634 7.33 -16.89 -22.02
CA GLY A 634 6.57 -16.23 -20.95
C GLY A 634 6.86 -14.73 -20.85
N TYR A 635 7.40 -14.12 -21.90
CA TYR A 635 7.95 -12.77 -21.86
C TYR A 635 7.53 -11.97 -23.08
N LYS A 636 7.10 -10.72 -22.85
CA LYS A 636 6.80 -9.73 -23.89
C LYS A 636 7.54 -8.43 -23.59
N PHE A 637 7.99 -7.75 -24.63
CA PHE A 637 8.88 -6.59 -24.48
C PHE A 637 8.08 -5.30 -24.24
N SER A 638 8.23 -4.73 -23.04
CA SER A 638 7.75 -3.38 -22.68
C SER A 638 8.89 -2.34 -22.62
N TRP A 639 10.12 -2.76 -22.96
CA TRP A 639 11.33 -1.95 -23.07
C TRP A 639 12.32 -2.62 -24.04
N SER A 640 13.52 -2.05 -24.22
CA SER A 640 14.50 -2.47 -25.25
C SER A 640 14.79 -3.99 -25.25
N PRO A 641 14.38 -4.73 -26.30
CA PRO A 641 14.61 -6.18 -26.38
C PRO A 641 16.10 -6.56 -26.39
N ARG A 642 16.94 -5.75 -27.04
CA ARG A 642 18.39 -5.97 -27.05
C ARG A 642 18.96 -5.86 -25.64
N GLY A 643 18.44 -4.92 -24.83
CA GLY A 643 18.83 -4.75 -23.44
C GLY A 643 18.50 -5.97 -22.57
N VAL A 644 17.32 -6.57 -22.77
CA VAL A 644 16.90 -7.80 -22.07
C VAL A 644 17.87 -8.95 -22.36
N LEU A 645 18.14 -9.20 -23.65
CA LEU A 645 18.95 -10.35 -24.09
C LEU A 645 20.43 -10.20 -23.70
N THR A 646 20.98 -8.99 -23.80
CA THR A 646 22.35 -8.73 -23.36
C THR A 646 22.48 -8.78 -21.84
N ALA A 647 21.45 -8.35 -21.09
CA ALA A 647 21.45 -8.45 -19.63
C ALA A 647 21.53 -9.91 -19.13
N SER A 648 20.95 -10.86 -19.87
CA SER A 648 21.07 -12.29 -19.57
C SER A 648 22.48 -12.86 -19.71
N GLY A 649 23.44 -12.09 -20.20
CA GLY A 649 24.86 -12.47 -20.32
C GLY A 649 25.80 -11.70 -19.39
N ASN A 650 25.29 -10.95 -18.42
CA ASN A 650 26.13 -10.24 -17.45
C ASN A 650 26.64 -11.19 -16.36
N ASP A 651 27.87 -10.97 -15.89
CA ASP A 651 28.32 -11.60 -14.64
C ASP A 651 27.47 -11.13 -13.47
N ALA A 652 27.24 -12.04 -12.51
CA ALA A 652 26.54 -11.73 -11.28
C ALA A 652 27.39 -12.08 -10.05
N VAL A 653 27.39 -11.18 -9.06
CA VAL A 653 28.13 -11.31 -7.80
C VAL A 653 27.24 -10.90 -6.66
N TYR A 654 27.11 -11.76 -5.65
CA TYR A 654 26.27 -11.52 -4.48
C TYR A 654 26.87 -12.14 -3.22
N TRP A 655 26.34 -11.75 -2.07
CA TRP A 655 26.72 -12.28 -0.77
C TRP A 655 25.57 -13.13 -0.23
N ASN A 656 25.82 -14.38 0.12
CA ASN A 656 24.85 -15.23 0.79
C ASN A 656 25.55 -16.25 1.68
N ASP A 657 24.96 -16.59 2.82
CA ASP A 657 25.53 -17.49 3.82
C ASP A 657 26.93 -17.05 4.27
N ALA A 658 27.11 -15.75 4.48
CA ALA A 658 28.38 -15.12 4.84
C ALA A 658 29.53 -15.41 3.86
N LYS A 659 29.21 -15.67 2.58
CA LYS A 659 30.17 -15.95 1.51
C LYS A 659 29.83 -15.20 0.23
N LYS A 660 30.88 -14.87 -0.52
CA LYS A 660 30.77 -14.31 -1.86
C LYS A 660 30.47 -15.43 -2.86
N HIS A 661 29.44 -15.24 -3.67
CA HIS A 661 29.09 -16.10 -4.80
C HIS A 661 29.31 -15.34 -6.11
N THR A 662 29.69 -16.06 -7.17
CA THR A 662 29.94 -15.47 -8.49
C THR A 662 29.42 -16.41 -9.57
N ILE A 663 28.55 -15.90 -10.43
CA ILE A 663 28.00 -16.60 -11.58
C ILE A 663 28.50 -15.85 -12.82
N SER A 664 29.23 -16.53 -13.71
CA SER A 664 29.68 -15.92 -14.95
C SER A 664 28.51 -15.66 -15.90
N GLY A 665 28.64 -14.67 -16.78
CA GLY A 665 27.62 -14.33 -17.77
C GLY A 665 27.26 -15.50 -18.70
N GLU A 666 28.22 -16.38 -18.99
CA GLU A 666 28.01 -17.61 -19.75
C GLU A 666 27.03 -18.56 -19.03
N ASN A 667 27.16 -18.67 -17.70
CA ASN A 667 26.37 -19.56 -16.86
C ASN A 667 25.12 -18.91 -16.27
N LEU A 668 24.92 -17.59 -16.37
CA LEU A 668 23.80 -16.90 -15.70
C LEU A 668 22.42 -17.52 -15.96
N LEU A 669 22.13 -17.91 -17.22
CA LEU A 669 20.87 -18.58 -17.56
C LEU A 669 20.82 -20.05 -17.11
N LYS A 670 21.98 -20.70 -17.03
CA LYS A 670 22.12 -22.09 -16.62
C LYS A 670 21.98 -22.22 -15.10
N GLU A 671 22.62 -21.33 -14.35
CA GLU A 671 22.63 -21.24 -12.88
C GLU A 671 21.60 -20.19 -12.42
N HIS A 672 20.37 -20.30 -12.90
CA HIS A 672 19.26 -19.47 -12.45
C HIS A 672 18.65 -20.04 -11.16
N PHE A 673 17.83 -19.25 -10.47
CA PHE A 673 17.06 -19.67 -9.30
C PHE A 673 15.71 -20.25 -9.77
N PRO A 674 15.50 -21.57 -9.74
CA PRO A 674 14.35 -22.20 -10.39
C PRO A 674 13.01 -21.84 -9.75
N VAL A 675 13.02 -21.45 -8.47
CA VAL A 675 11.83 -20.99 -7.73
C VAL A 675 12.22 -19.80 -6.86
N VAL A 676 11.55 -18.66 -7.06
CA VAL A 676 11.66 -17.50 -6.18
C VAL A 676 10.45 -17.45 -5.27
N GLN A 677 10.68 -17.60 -3.97
CA GLN A 677 9.62 -17.47 -2.98
C GLN A 677 9.23 -16.00 -2.85
N THR A 678 7.96 -15.71 -3.13
CA THR A 678 7.39 -14.38 -3.00
C THR A 678 6.01 -14.49 -2.35
N PRO A 679 5.50 -13.42 -1.71
CA PRO A 679 4.14 -13.41 -1.15
C PRO A 679 3.04 -13.32 -2.23
N TYR A 680 3.40 -13.32 -3.52
CA TYR A 680 2.47 -13.25 -4.64
C TYR A 680 1.75 -14.58 -4.83
N ALA A 681 0.59 -14.74 -4.18
CA ALA A 681 -0.25 -15.91 -4.38
C ALA A 681 -0.65 -16.05 -5.87
N GLY A 682 -0.41 -17.23 -6.45
CA GLY A 682 -0.80 -17.56 -7.83
C GLY A 682 0.30 -17.36 -8.90
N PHE A 683 1.48 -16.87 -8.54
CA PHE A 683 2.60 -16.73 -9.48
C PHE A 683 3.66 -17.80 -9.26
N VAL A 684 4.28 -18.27 -10.36
CA VAL A 684 5.43 -19.16 -10.33
C VAL A 684 6.58 -18.46 -11.02
N PHE A 685 7.45 -17.85 -10.21
CA PHE A 685 8.61 -17.11 -10.69
C PHE A 685 9.89 -17.93 -10.56
N GLU A 686 10.78 -17.75 -11.53
CA GLU A 686 12.19 -18.04 -11.45
C GLU A 686 12.99 -16.72 -11.35
N GLY A 687 14.26 -16.80 -11.00
CA GLY A 687 15.12 -15.65 -10.75
C GLY A 687 16.46 -15.73 -11.44
N LEU A 688 17.01 -14.57 -11.84
CA LEU A 688 18.38 -14.40 -12.30
C LEU A 688 19.11 -13.44 -11.36
N ALA A 689 20.32 -13.78 -10.90
CA ALA A 689 21.14 -12.83 -10.14
C ALA A 689 21.48 -11.61 -11.01
N ASN A 690 21.45 -10.40 -10.43
CA ASN A 690 21.62 -9.17 -11.20
C ASN A 690 22.95 -8.48 -10.88
N ARG A 691 23.87 -8.46 -11.85
CA ARG A 691 25.15 -7.71 -11.81
C ARG A 691 25.87 -7.90 -10.45
N ASN A 692 26.52 -6.84 -9.95
CA ASN A 692 27.17 -6.87 -8.65
C ASN A 692 26.25 -6.25 -7.58
N SER A 693 25.81 -7.08 -6.63
CA SER A 693 24.97 -6.65 -5.50
C SER A 693 25.78 -6.06 -4.34
N LEU A 694 27.09 -6.32 -4.27
CA LEU A 694 27.90 -6.07 -3.08
C LEU A 694 28.08 -4.58 -2.77
N GLY A 695 28.29 -3.75 -3.79
CA GLY A 695 28.50 -2.30 -3.62
C GLY A 695 27.29 -1.57 -3.03
N TYR A 696 26.11 -2.18 -3.09
CA TYR A 696 24.90 -1.60 -2.50
C TYR A 696 24.90 -1.61 -0.97
N ALA A 697 25.74 -2.44 -0.32
CA ALA A 697 25.90 -2.38 1.13
C ALA A 697 26.45 -1.01 1.57
N ASP A 698 27.42 -0.47 0.85
CA ASP A 698 27.97 0.86 1.10
C ASP A 698 26.98 1.97 0.72
N ILE A 699 26.35 1.85 -0.46
CA ILE A 699 25.37 2.83 -0.96
C ILE A 699 24.19 3.01 0.03
N TYR A 700 23.77 1.92 0.66
CA TYR A 700 22.67 1.91 1.62
C TYR A 700 23.11 2.06 3.09
N GLY A 701 24.42 2.15 3.36
CA GLY A 701 24.93 2.29 4.72
C GLY A 701 24.67 1.07 5.62
N LEU A 702 24.71 -0.16 5.07
CA LEU A 702 24.47 -1.40 5.79
C LEU A 702 25.70 -1.90 6.59
N GLY A 703 26.86 -1.26 6.40
CA GLY A 703 28.12 -1.62 7.04
C GLY A 703 28.92 -2.66 6.27
N ASP A 704 29.93 -3.24 6.92
CA ASP A 704 30.80 -4.24 6.32
C ASP A 704 30.02 -5.51 5.94
N LEU A 705 30.18 -5.98 4.70
CA LEU A 705 29.60 -7.22 4.19
C LEU A 705 29.93 -8.43 5.08
N SER A 706 31.08 -8.46 5.76
CA SER A 706 31.43 -9.51 6.72
C SER A 706 30.47 -9.61 7.91
N GLN A 707 29.74 -8.52 8.19
CA GLN A 707 28.70 -8.43 9.20
C GLN A 707 27.30 -8.66 8.64
N MET A 708 27.15 -8.93 7.34
CA MET A 708 25.87 -9.28 6.72
C MET A 708 25.77 -10.78 6.50
N ASP A 709 24.55 -11.31 6.63
CA ASP A 709 24.21 -12.69 6.30
C ASP A 709 24.01 -12.82 4.78
N THR A 710 23.26 -11.90 4.17
CA THR A 710 22.90 -11.90 2.74
C THR A 710 22.85 -10.48 2.17
N MET A 711 23.39 -10.29 0.97
CA MET A 711 23.24 -9.09 0.14
C MET A 711 23.02 -9.49 -1.32
N PHE A 712 21.77 -9.38 -1.78
CA PHE A 712 21.34 -9.91 -3.07
C PHE A 712 20.35 -8.98 -3.78
N ARG A 713 20.57 -8.79 -5.09
CA ARG A 713 19.62 -8.21 -6.03
C ARG A 713 19.47 -9.15 -7.23
N GLY A 714 18.23 -9.34 -7.69
CA GLY A 714 17.91 -10.27 -8.76
C GLY A 714 16.70 -9.86 -9.59
N THR A 715 16.57 -10.49 -10.75
CA THR A 715 15.53 -10.25 -11.74
C THR A 715 14.54 -11.42 -11.75
N LEU A 716 13.24 -11.13 -11.71
CA LEU A 716 12.16 -12.12 -11.82
C LEU A 716 11.81 -12.43 -13.28
N ARG A 717 11.53 -13.71 -13.56
CA ARG A 717 10.97 -14.22 -14.82
C ARG A 717 9.92 -15.28 -14.52
N TYR A 718 9.06 -15.58 -15.49
CA TYR A 718 8.21 -16.77 -15.39
C TYR A 718 9.02 -18.03 -15.62
N GLN A 719 8.61 -19.11 -14.96
CA GLN A 719 9.31 -20.39 -15.03
C GLN A 719 9.48 -20.88 -16.48
N GLY A 720 10.69 -21.36 -16.78
CA GLY A 720 11.08 -21.90 -18.07
C GLY A 720 11.62 -20.87 -19.06
N TYR A 721 11.73 -19.60 -18.68
CA TYR A 721 12.37 -18.56 -19.49
C TYR A 721 13.86 -18.83 -19.65
N SER A 722 14.56 -19.09 -18.54
CA SER A 722 16.02 -19.18 -18.49
C SER A 722 16.55 -20.39 -19.25
N ASP A 723 15.92 -21.56 -19.07
CA ASP A 723 16.29 -22.78 -19.81
C ASP A 723 16.11 -22.63 -21.32
N LEU A 724 14.99 -22.05 -21.76
CA LEU A 724 14.71 -21.86 -23.18
C LEU A 724 15.66 -20.83 -23.79
N LEU A 725 15.94 -19.73 -23.08
CA LEU A 725 16.90 -18.74 -23.56
C LEU A 725 18.34 -19.28 -23.56
N TYR A 726 18.69 -20.16 -22.61
CA TYR A 726 19.96 -20.89 -22.59
C TYR A 726 20.08 -21.85 -23.78
N ALA A 727 19.01 -22.55 -24.16
CA ALA A 727 18.97 -23.36 -25.36
C ALA A 727 19.23 -22.50 -26.61
N PHE A 728 18.57 -21.34 -26.75
CA PHE A 728 18.84 -20.40 -27.84
C PHE A 728 20.28 -19.87 -27.83
N ARG A 729 20.90 -19.68 -26.66
CA ARG A 729 22.33 -19.34 -26.55
C ARG A 729 23.21 -20.44 -27.12
N LYS A 730 22.98 -21.71 -26.71
CA LYS A 730 23.74 -22.86 -27.21
C LYS A 730 23.60 -23.07 -28.71
N LEU A 731 22.45 -22.76 -29.27
CA LEU A 731 22.22 -22.80 -30.72
C LEU A 731 22.93 -21.68 -31.48
N GLY A 732 23.29 -20.57 -30.82
CA GLY A 732 24.02 -19.43 -31.39
C GLY A 732 23.16 -18.19 -31.68
N PHE A 733 21.91 -18.12 -31.21
CA PHE A 733 21.03 -16.97 -31.46
C PHE A 733 21.42 -15.72 -30.67
N LEU A 734 22.21 -15.86 -29.60
CA LEU A 734 22.66 -14.75 -28.76
C LEU A 734 24.08 -14.27 -29.10
N ASP A 735 24.65 -14.73 -30.23
CA ASP A 735 25.98 -14.33 -30.69
C ASP A 735 26.00 -12.86 -31.16
N GLN A 736 26.91 -12.07 -30.59
CA GLN A 736 27.08 -10.64 -30.88
C GLN A 736 28.19 -10.37 -31.89
N GLU A 737 29.13 -11.29 -32.05
CA GLU A 737 30.34 -11.06 -32.83
C GLU A 737 30.19 -11.55 -34.27
N ARG A 738 29.40 -12.60 -34.49
CA ARG A 738 29.23 -13.19 -35.81
C ARG A 738 28.31 -12.33 -36.68
N PRO A 739 28.83 -11.69 -37.75
CA PRO A 739 28.00 -10.94 -38.68
C PRO A 739 27.18 -11.92 -39.54
N ILE A 740 25.86 -11.72 -39.58
CA ILE A 740 24.92 -12.50 -40.40
C ILE A 740 24.35 -11.65 -41.56
N ALA A 741 24.50 -10.33 -41.44
CA ALA A 741 24.00 -9.34 -42.36
C ALA A 741 24.27 -9.65 -43.85
N GLY A 742 23.22 -9.60 -44.66
CA GLY A 742 23.29 -9.84 -46.11
C GLY A 742 23.34 -11.31 -46.55
N GLN A 743 23.51 -12.27 -45.63
CA GLN A 743 23.60 -13.71 -45.95
C GLN A 743 22.26 -14.45 -45.88
N CYS A 744 21.25 -13.83 -45.26
CA CYS A 744 19.93 -14.38 -45.04
C CYS A 744 18.87 -13.40 -45.56
N GLN A 745 18.01 -13.88 -46.47
CA GLN A 745 16.94 -13.06 -47.06
C GLN A 745 15.57 -13.30 -46.40
N SER A 746 15.41 -14.37 -45.62
CA SER A 746 14.19 -14.74 -44.88
C SER A 746 14.52 -15.30 -43.49
N TRP A 747 13.51 -15.38 -42.61
CA TRP A 747 13.66 -15.92 -41.26
C TRP A 747 14.07 -17.39 -41.27
N SER A 748 13.50 -18.23 -42.14
CA SER A 748 13.96 -19.61 -42.35
C SER A 748 15.46 -19.69 -42.64
N LYS A 749 15.96 -18.85 -43.55
CA LYS A 749 17.39 -18.80 -43.89
C LYS A 749 18.26 -18.35 -42.72
N TYR A 750 17.74 -17.47 -41.88
CA TYR A 750 18.40 -17.05 -40.65
C TYR A 750 18.52 -18.22 -39.65
N PHE A 751 17.44 -18.96 -39.40
CA PHE A 751 17.49 -20.16 -38.54
C PHE A 751 18.42 -21.24 -39.12
N ASP A 752 18.38 -21.47 -40.43
CA ASP A 752 19.27 -22.41 -41.11
C ASP A 752 20.74 -22.03 -40.93
N PHE A 753 21.05 -20.74 -41.08
CA PHE A 753 22.39 -20.22 -40.88
C PHE A 753 22.86 -20.36 -39.44
N VAL A 754 22.03 -20.01 -38.45
CA VAL A 754 22.38 -20.16 -37.04
C VAL A 754 22.64 -21.63 -36.70
N LEU A 755 21.77 -22.56 -37.14
CA LEU A 755 21.84 -23.99 -36.83
C LEU A 755 22.93 -24.76 -37.60
N SER A 756 23.28 -24.37 -38.82
CA SER A 756 24.25 -25.10 -39.66
C SER A 756 25.56 -24.35 -39.92
N GLY A 757 25.59 -23.05 -39.64
CA GLY A 757 26.68 -22.16 -40.00
C GLY A 757 26.73 -21.79 -41.50
N LYS A 758 25.77 -22.24 -42.32
CA LYS A 758 25.68 -21.98 -43.77
C LYS A 758 24.26 -21.57 -44.15
N SER A 759 24.09 -20.77 -45.20
CA SER A 759 22.76 -20.35 -45.72
C SER A 759 22.11 -21.41 -46.64
N SER A 760 22.21 -22.69 -46.28
CA SER A 760 21.57 -23.80 -47.02
C SER A 760 20.06 -23.87 -46.73
N ASN A 761 19.24 -24.34 -47.67
CA ASN A 761 17.83 -24.65 -47.41
C ASN A 761 17.77 -25.98 -46.66
N LEU A 762 17.47 -25.96 -45.36
CA LEU A 762 17.24 -27.18 -44.59
C LEU A 762 15.75 -27.52 -44.57
N SER A 763 15.42 -28.79 -44.69
CA SER A 763 14.09 -29.31 -44.38
C SER A 763 13.78 -29.17 -42.88
N GLN A 764 12.50 -29.30 -42.50
CA GLN A 764 12.12 -29.27 -41.07
C GLN A 764 12.82 -30.36 -40.26
N ASP A 765 12.94 -31.58 -40.80
CA ASP A 765 13.63 -32.68 -40.13
C ASP A 765 15.13 -32.42 -39.98
N GLU A 766 15.77 -31.83 -40.98
CA GLU A 766 17.18 -31.42 -40.88
C GLU A 766 17.37 -30.33 -39.82
N ARG A 767 16.51 -29.31 -39.77
CA ARG A 767 16.56 -28.28 -38.73
C ARG A 767 16.39 -28.89 -37.33
N HIS A 768 15.41 -29.78 -37.18
CA HIS A 768 15.17 -30.49 -35.93
C HIS A 768 16.39 -31.31 -35.52
N GLN A 769 16.99 -32.06 -36.44
CA GLN A 769 18.19 -32.86 -36.17
C GLN A 769 19.39 -31.97 -35.80
N ARG A 770 19.65 -30.88 -36.52
CA ARG A 770 20.74 -29.94 -36.21
C ARG A 770 20.56 -29.29 -34.84
N MET A 771 19.32 -28.98 -34.46
CA MET A 771 19.00 -28.48 -33.13
C MET A 771 19.33 -29.52 -32.05
N VAL A 772 18.90 -30.77 -32.22
CA VAL A 772 19.21 -31.89 -31.32
C VAL A 772 20.72 -32.06 -31.16
N ASP A 773 21.46 -32.13 -32.26
CA ASP A 773 22.91 -32.31 -32.26
C ASP A 773 23.63 -31.20 -31.51
N ARG A 774 23.22 -29.93 -31.70
CA ARG A 774 23.86 -28.77 -31.05
C ARG A 774 23.49 -28.62 -29.58
N LEU A 775 22.28 -28.99 -29.18
CA LEU A 775 21.88 -28.99 -27.78
C LEU A 775 22.52 -30.15 -27.02
N GLY A 776 22.90 -31.23 -27.71
CA GLY A 776 23.53 -32.39 -27.10
C GLY A 776 22.59 -33.16 -26.16
N LEU A 777 21.28 -33.10 -26.42
CA LEU A 777 20.24 -33.75 -25.62
C LEU A 777 19.59 -34.89 -26.43
N PRO A 778 19.05 -35.94 -25.78
CA PRO A 778 18.25 -36.97 -26.44
C PRO A 778 17.07 -36.38 -27.23
N ARG A 779 16.72 -36.99 -28.36
CA ARG A 779 15.68 -36.49 -29.27
C ARG A 779 14.29 -36.39 -28.61
N ASP A 780 14.03 -37.23 -27.62
CA ASP A 780 12.81 -37.32 -26.80
C ASP A 780 12.85 -36.44 -25.53
N HIS A 781 13.95 -35.72 -25.29
CA HIS A 781 14.08 -34.85 -24.12
C HIS A 781 13.12 -33.65 -24.21
N PHE A 782 12.41 -33.32 -23.13
CA PHE A 782 11.38 -32.26 -23.12
C PHE A 782 11.87 -30.89 -23.64
N MET A 783 13.14 -30.53 -23.35
CA MET A 783 13.73 -29.29 -23.88
C MET A 783 13.92 -29.27 -25.40
N ILE A 784 14.07 -30.44 -26.06
CA ILE A 784 14.08 -30.52 -27.54
C ILE A 784 12.71 -30.11 -28.06
N GLU A 785 11.64 -30.72 -27.55
CA GLU A 785 10.27 -30.40 -27.94
C GLU A 785 9.91 -28.94 -27.66
N LYS A 786 10.22 -28.44 -26.46
CA LYS A 786 9.96 -27.04 -26.07
C LYS A 786 10.71 -26.05 -26.96
N THR A 787 11.99 -26.31 -27.26
CA THR A 787 12.79 -25.44 -28.14
C THR A 787 12.26 -25.50 -29.57
N TRP A 788 11.90 -26.68 -30.07
CA TRP A 788 11.33 -26.84 -31.40
C TRP A 788 9.98 -26.13 -31.55
N SER A 789 9.11 -26.23 -30.54
CA SER A 789 7.83 -25.51 -30.49
C SER A 789 8.05 -23.99 -30.53
N ALA A 790 9.05 -23.48 -29.80
CA ALA A 790 9.42 -22.07 -29.84
C ALA A 790 9.95 -21.63 -31.23
N ILE A 791 10.84 -22.41 -31.84
CA ILE A 791 11.33 -22.17 -33.22
C ILE A 791 10.15 -22.15 -34.19
N SER A 792 9.25 -23.13 -34.11
CA SER A 792 8.06 -23.25 -34.95
C SER A 792 7.13 -22.05 -34.77
N TYR A 793 6.90 -21.60 -33.54
CA TYR A 793 6.13 -20.39 -33.23
C TYR A 793 6.74 -19.13 -33.87
N PHE A 794 8.08 -19.00 -33.86
CA PHE A 794 8.74 -17.86 -34.48
C PHE A 794 8.70 -17.90 -36.01
N LEU A 795 8.66 -19.08 -36.63
CA LEU A 795 8.56 -19.26 -38.07
C LEU A 795 7.12 -19.30 -38.62
N SER A 796 6.10 -19.53 -37.78
CA SER A 796 4.71 -19.83 -38.22
C SER A 796 3.95 -18.67 -38.87
N ALA A 797 4.38 -17.42 -38.68
CA ALA A 797 3.73 -16.26 -39.29
C ALA A 797 4.71 -15.56 -40.25
N ASN A 798 4.48 -15.74 -41.55
CA ASN A 798 5.17 -15.05 -42.65
C ASN A 798 6.71 -15.23 -42.72
N ASP A 799 7.14 -16.43 -43.09
CA ASP A 799 8.50 -16.68 -43.62
C ASP A 799 8.81 -15.92 -44.94
N GLN A 800 7.82 -15.19 -45.48
CA GLN A 800 7.90 -14.39 -46.70
C GLN A 800 8.42 -12.95 -46.48
N GLU A 801 8.55 -12.49 -45.23
CA GLU A 801 9.08 -11.15 -44.95
C GLU A 801 10.60 -11.09 -45.19
N LYS A 802 11.04 -10.07 -45.97
CA LYS A 802 12.46 -9.82 -46.21
C LYS A 802 13.14 -9.29 -44.95
N ILE A 803 14.29 -9.87 -44.61
CA ILE A 803 15.15 -9.37 -43.53
C ILE A 803 15.91 -8.13 -44.03
N HIS A 804 15.78 -7.02 -43.30
CA HIS A 804 16.50 -5.78 -43.57
C HIS A 804 17.40 -5.42 -42.36
N ALA A 805 18.64 -5.91 -42.37
CA ALA A 805 19.65 -5.62 -41.36
C ALA A 805 21.05 -5.66 -42.00
N PRO A 806 21.50 -4.58 -42.67
CA PRO A 806 22.70 -4.58 -43.51
C PRO A 806 24.02 -4.77 -42.74
N ASN A 807 24.04 -4.59 -41.41
CA ASN A 807 25.22 -4.76 -40.54
C ASN A 807 24.91 -5.47 -39.19
N GLY A 808 23.87 -6.32 -39.10
CA GLY A 808 23.46 -7.00 -37.86
C GLY A 808 24.18 -8.32 -37.53
N SER A 809 24.39 -8.57 -36.24
CA SER A 809 24.81 -9.86 -35.66
C SER A 809 23.65 -10.86 -35.54
N ALA A 810 23.94 -12.10 -35.11
CA ALA A 810 22.89 -13.08 -34.81
C ALA A 810 21.90 -12.58 -33.77
N LEU A 811 22.41 -11.96 -32.70
CA LEU A 811 21.60 -11.36 -31.66
C LEU A 811 20.72 -10.22 -32.19
N ASP A 812 21.24 -9.37 -33.09
CA ASP A 812 20.46 -8.24 -33.58
C ASP A 812 19.29 -8.70 -34.45
N LEU A 813 19.49 -9.71 -35.31
CA LEU A 813 18.39 -10.31 -36.08
C LEU A 813 17.38 -11.01 -35.16
N PHE A 814 17.84 -11.74 -34.13
CA PHE A 814 16.96 -12.37 -33.15
C PHE A 814 16.14 -11.33 -32.39
N THR A 815 16.78 -10.23 -31.99
CA THR A 815 16.15 -9.07 -31.32
C THR A 815 15.02 -8.51 -32.18
N ILE A 816 15.27 -8.31 -33.48
CA ILE A 816 14.25 -7.82 -34.42
C ILE A 816 13.07 -8.80 -34.48
N LEU A 817 13.34 -10.10 -34.64
CA LEU A 817 12.30 -11.13 -34.69
C LEU A 817 11.46 -11.13 -33.40
N LEU A 818 12.12 -11.19 -32.24
CA LEU A 818 11.46 -11.22 -30.95
C LEU A 818 10.66 -9.94 -30.67
N SER A 819 11.15 -8.77 -31.07
CA SER A 819 10.41 -7.51 -30.93
C SER A 819 9.09 -7.50 -31.71
N ARG A 820 9.02 -8.22 -32.83
CA ARG A 820 7.81 -8.35 -33.65
C ARG A 820 6.86 -9.40 -33.09
N ARG A 821 7.40 -10.55 -32.67
CA ARG A 821 6.61 -11.73 -32.27
C ARG A 821 6.16 -11.68 -30.81
N LEU A 822 6.90 -11.01 -29.94
CA LEU A 822 6.65 -10.92 -28.50
C LEU A 822 6.34 -9.47 -28.07
N LYS A 823 5.63 -8.73 -28.93
CA LYS A 823 5.03 -7.44 -28.55
C LYS A 823 3.71 -7.66 -27.80
N TYR A 824 3.28 -6.65 -27.06
CA TYR A 824 1.93 -6.60 -26.53
C TYR A 824 0.93 -6.33 -27.64
N ASP A 825 -0.11 -7.14 -27.72
CA ASP A 825 -1.26 -6.94 -28.59
C ASP A 825 -2.28 -6.00 -27.92
N LYS A 826 -3.21 -5.47 -28.73
CA LYS A 826 -4.23 -4.55 -28.23
C LYS A 826 -5.09 -5.23 -27.16
N GLY A 827 -5.14 -4.63 -25.97
CA GLY A 827 -5.92 -5.13 -24.82
C GLY A 827 -5.11 -5.97 -23.84
N GLU A 828 -3.91 -6.41 -24.22
CA GLU A 828 -2.97 -7.03 -23.29
C GLU A 828 -2.32 -5.98 -22.38
N ARG A 829 -1.85 -6.42 -21.22
CA ARG A 829 -1.22 -5.57 -20.22
C ARG A 829 0.10 -6.18 -19.77
N ASP A 830 1.04 -5.33 -19.42
CA ASP A 830 2.21 -5.75 -18.67
C ASP A 830 1.95 -5.67 -17.16
N MET A 831 2.94 -6.12 -16.40
CA MET A 831 2.96 -6.15 -14.95
C MET A 831 4.38 -5.87 -14.46
N VAL A 832 4.48 -5.08 -13.40
CA VAL A 832 5.70 -4.91 -12.61
C VAL A 832 5.49 -5.60 -11.27
N ALA A 833 6.43 -6.47 -10.90
CA ALA A 833 6.50 -7.11 -9.59
C ALA A 833 7.84 -6.80 -8.93
N MET A 834 7.82 -6.29 -7.69
CA MET A 834 9.03 -5.99 -6.92
C MET A 834 8.88 -6.41 -5.46
N HIS A 835 9.83 -7.20 -4.96
CA HIS A 835 9.79 -7.75 -3.62
C HIS A 835 11.15 -7.58 -2.94
N HIS A 836 11.15 -6.86 -1.82
CA HIS A 836 12.28 -6.76 -0.91
C HIS A 836 12.05 -7.62 0.33
N GLU A 837 13.14 -8.17 0.84
CA GLU A 837 13.21 -8.82 2.14
C GLU A 837 14.40 -8.27 2.93
N PHE A 838 14.14 -7.93 4.19
CA PHE A 838 15.10 -7.40 5.14
C PHE A 838 15.15 -8.30 6.38
N GLY A 839 16.30 -8.93 6.63
CA GLY A 839 16.56 -9.55 7.92
C GLY A 839 16.97 -8.48 8.91
N VAL A 840 16.08 -8.09 9.83
CA VAL A 840 16.31 -7.02 10.81
C VAL A 840 16.69 -7.63 12.14
N GLN A 841 17.79 -7.15 12.74
CA GLN A 841 18.17 -7.45 14.11
C GLN A 841 17.99 -6.21 14.98
N HIS A 842 17.03 -6.25 15.90
CA HIS A 842 16.78 -5.16 16.83
C HIS A 842 17.90 -5.05 17.87
N ARG A 843 17.94 -3.89 18.57
CA ARG A 843 18.86 -3.66 19.69
C ARG A 843 18.75 -4.70 20.81
N SER A 844 17.56 -5.27 21.01
CA SER A 844 17.32 -6.34 21.99
C SER A 844 17.94 -7.69 21.61
N GLY A 845 18.48 -7.83 20.38
CA GLY A 845 18.95 -9.07 19.82
C GLY A 845 17.87 -9.89 19.10
N LYS A 846 16.58 -9.53 19.26
CA LYS A 846 15.47 -10.13 18.51
C LYS A 846 15.69 -9.92 17.01
N LYS A 847 15.43 -10.97 16.22
CA LYS A 847 15.46 -10.91 14.76
C LYS A 847 14.06 -11.05 14.17
N GLU A 848 13.79 -10.34 13.09
CA GLU A 848 12.60 -10.48 12.27
C GLU A 848 12.95 -10.35 10.78
N THR A 849 12.04 -10.82 9.91
CA THR A 849 12.10 -10.62 8.47
C THR A 849 11.01 -9.64 8.08
N LEU A 850 11.39 -8.46 7.59
CA LEU A 850 10.47 -7.48 7.03
C LEU A 850 10.44 -7.62 5.51
N THR A 851 9.24 -7.66 4.93
CA THR A 851 9.05 -7.69 3.47
C THR A 851 8.41 -6.41 2.98
N SER A 852 8.76 -5.98 1.76
CA SER A 852 8.15 -4.82 1.10
C SER A 852 7.88 -5.14 -0.36
N THR A 853 6.61 -5.08 -0.76
CA THR A 853 6.12 -5.76 -1.96
C THR A 853 5.24 -4.86 -2.83
N LEU A 854 5.48 -4.83 -4.15
CA LEU A 854 4.73 -4.05 -5.15
C LEU A 854 4.28 -4.96 -6.31
N ILE A 855 2.99 -4.93 -6.64
CA ILE A 855 2.44 -5.37 -7.94
C ILE A 855 1.74 -4.19 -8.60
N LYS A 856 2.11 -3.88 -9.84
CA LYS A 856 1.43 -2.88 -10.68
C LYS A 856 1.14 -3.48 -12.04
N TYR A 857 -0.12 -3.42 -12.48
CA TYR A 857 -0.50 -3.75 -13.84
C TYR A 857 -0.53 -2.51 -14.72
N GLY A 858 -0.26 -2.69 -16.02
CA GLY A 858 -0.51 -1.68 -17.03
C GLY A 858 -2.00 -1.32 -17.09
N ASN A 859 -2.30 -0.14 -17.60
CA ASN A 859 -3.66 0.32 -17.84
C ASN A 859 -3.87 0.53 -19.35
N GLN A 860 -4.99 1.15 -19.74
CA GLN A 860 -5.31 1.38 -21.16
C GLN A 860 -4.40 2.41 -21.84
N THR A 861 -3.73 3.28 -21.07
CA THR A 861 -2.92 4.39 -21.59
C THR A 861 -1.44 4.11 -21.53
N HIS A 862 -0.96 3.49 -20.44
CA HIS A 862 0.45 3.22 -20.17
C HIS A 862 0.67 1.80 -19.65
N THR A 863 1.83 1.25 -20.00
CA THR A 863 2.36 0.04 -19.38
C THR A 863 2.79 0.33 -17.94
N ALA A 864 2.74 -0.67 -17.05
CA ALA A 864 3.30 -0.60 -15.71
C ALA A 864 4.77 -0.22 -15.73
N MET A 865 5.55 -0.74 -16.70
CA MET A 865 6.94 -0.37 -16.91
C MET A 865 7.11 1.11 -17.24
N ALA A 866 6.29 1.67 -18.14
CA ALA A 866 6.35 3.09 -18.45
C ALA A 866 6.00 3.95 -17.24
N ASP A 867 4.91 3.64 -16.53
CA ASP A 867 4.51 4.36 -15.32
C ASP A 867 5.64 4.35 -14.26
N THR A 868 6.19 3.17 -13.98
CA THR A 868 7.17 2.96 -12.90
C THR A 868 8.60 3.41 -13.25
N VAL A 869 8.87 3.78 -14.50
CA VAL A 869 10.15 4.40 -14.90
C VAL A 869 9.98 5.90 -15.14
N GLY A 870 8.97 6.30 -15.91
CA GLY A 870 8.76 7.68 -16.32
C GLY A 870 8.32 8.58 -15.16
N LEU A 871 7.43 8.11 -14.28
CA LEU A 871 6.93 8.94 -13.17
C LEU A 871 8.00 9.26 -12.12
N PRO A 872 8.80 8.30 -11.60
CA PRO A 872 9.85 8.64 -10.65
C PRO A 872 10.90 9.59 -11.25
N THR A 873 11.23 9.42 -12.54
CA THR A 873 12.13 10.34 -13.25
C THR A 873 11.53 11.76 -13.31
N ALA A 874 10.24 11.88 -13.65
CA ALA A 874 9.55 13.17 -13.72
C ALA A 874 9.46 13.85 -12.34
N MET A 875 9.19 13.08 -11.29
CA MET A 875 9.13 13.58 -9.92
C MET A 875 10.52 14.02 -9.42
N ALA A 876 11.59 13.32 -9.81
CA ALA A 876 12.95 13.79 -9.55
C ALA A 876 13.22 15.13 -10.27
N VAL A 877 12.80 15.28 -11.53
CA VAL A 877 12.90 16.56 -12.26
C VAL A 877 12.14 17.68 -11.56
N ASP A 878 10.95 17.42 -11.02
CA ASP A 878 10.22 18.42 -10.22
C ASP A 878 11.03 18.90 -9.01
N LEU A 879 11.67 17.98 -8.29
CA LEU A 879 12.53 18.33 -7.16
C LEU A 879 13.74 19.17 -7.58
N VAL A 880 14.33 18.89 -8.75
CA VAL A 880 15.42 19.70 -9.32
C VAL A 880 14.92 21.10 -9.68
N LEU A 881 13.84 21.20 -10.46
CA LEU A 881 13.26 22.48 -10.88
C LEU A 881 12.82 23.36 -9.69
N ASP A 882 12.39 22.74 -8.60
CA ASP A 882 11.95 23.42 -7.38
C ASP A 882 13.07 23.71 -6.38
N ASN A 883 14.33 23.37 -6.73
CA ASN A 883 15.53 23.50 -5.90
C ASN A 883 15.42 22.78 -4.54
N LYS A 884 14.83 21.58 -4.52
CA LYS A 884 14.64 20.76 -3.31
C LYS A 884 15.80 19.78 -3.05
N ILE A 885 16.77 19.69 -3.96
CA ILE A 885 17.93 18.81 -3.85
C ILE A 885 19.19 19.67 -3.67
N PRO A 886 19.75 19.77 -2.44
CA PRO A 886 20.94 20.57 -2.18
C PRO A 886 22.23 19.93 -2.71
N GLU A 887 22.27 18.61 -2.90
CA GLU A 887 23.46 17.89 -3.34
C GLU A 887 23.87 18.25 -4.79
N ARG A 888 25.17 18.16 -5.07
CA ARG A 888 25.79 18.34 -6.40
C ARG A 888 26.71 17.17 -6.69
N GLY A 889 27.12 17.01 -7.94
CA GLY A 889 27.83 15.80 -8.38
C GLY A 889 26.87 14.71 -8.89
N VAL A 890 27.38 13.49 -8.97
CA VAL A 890 26.67 12.27 -9.41
C VAL A 890 25.98 11.65 -8.20
N GLN A 891 24.66 11.70 -8.21
CA GLN A 891 23.81 11.34 -7.08
C GLN A 891 22.86 10.19 -7.44
N ARG A 892 22.30 9.56 -6.40
CA ARG A 892 21.28 8.51 -6.44
C ARG A 892 20.14 8.89 -5.50
N PRO A 893 18.91 8.35 -5.63
CA PRO A 893 17.79 8.72 -4.80
C PRO A 893 17.81 8.02 -3.42
N THR A 894 18.93 8.08 -2.71
CA THR A 894 19.12 7.43 -1.40
C THR A 894 18.94 8.38 -0.23
N LYS A 895 18.65 9.67 -0.48
CA LYS A 895 18.44 10.67 0.57
C LYS A 895 16.95 10.86 0.88
N PRO A 896 16.54 11.01 2.17
CA PRO A 896 15.14 11.12 2.55
C PRO A 896 14.36 12.25 1.88
N HIS A 897 14.98 13.43 1.70
CA HIS A 897 14.34 14.57 1.02
C HIS A 897 14.15 14.36 -0.49
N VAL A 898 14.75 13.32 -1.07
CA VAL A 898 14.53 12.87 -2.45
C VAL A 898 13.50 11.75 -2.47
N TYR A 899 13.73 10.66 -1.72
CA TYR A 899 12.90 9.47 -1.85
C TYR A 899 11.51 9.61 -1.20
N LEU A 900 11.36 10.30 -0.06
CA LEU A 900 10.05 10.41 0.61
C LEU A 900 9.04 11.16 -0.27
N PRO A 901 9.36 12.35 -0.83
CA PRO A 901 8.40 13.06 -1.69
C PRO A 901 8.06 12.34 -2.98
N ILE A 902 8.99 11.52 -3.53
CA ILE A 902 8.73 10.72 -4.73
C ILE A 902 7.81 9.54 -4.37
N LEU A 903 8.11 8.79 -3.30
CA LEU A 903 7.27 7.67 -2.85
C LEU A 903 5.85 8.12 -2.51
N ASP A 904 5.67 9.25 -1.82
CA ASP A 904 4.36 9.82 -1.50
C ASP A 904 3.53 10.09 -2.77
N GLN A 905 4.16 10.69 -3.78
CA GLN A 905 3.50 10.97 -5.05
C GLN A 905 3.22 9.70 -5.86
N LEU A 906 4.12 8.71 -5.85
CA LEU A 906 3.89 7.41 -6.48
C LEU A 906 2.72 6.67 -5.85
N GLU A 907 2.56 6.72 -4.52
CA GLU A 907 1.41 6.15 -3.82
C GLU A 907 0.09 6.80 -4.28
N MET A 908 0.07 8.12 -4.47
CA MET A 908 -1.09 8.83 -5.05
C MET A 908 -1.42 8.41 -6.49
N LYS A 909 -0.45 7.84 -7.22
CA LYS A 909 -0.62 7.27 -8.57
C LYS A 909 -0.93 5.77 -8.55
N GLY A 910 -1.13 5.19 -7.38
CA GLY A 910 -1.42 3.76 -7.21
C GLY A 910 -0.20 2.85 -7.34
N ILE A 911 1.01 3.38 -7.20
CA ILE A 911 2.26 2.62 -7.11
C ILE A 911 2.66 2.59 -5.63
N LYS A 912 2.21 1.56 -4.92
CA LYS A 912 2.33 1.44 -3.46
C LYS A 912 2.98 0.12 -3.06
N PHE A 913 3.89 0.18 -2.10
CA PHE A 913 4.42 -1.01 -1.44
C PHE A 913 3.53 -1.45 -0.27
N VAL A 914 3.38 -2.76 -0.13
CA VAL A 914 2.77 -3.40 1.03
C VAL A 914 3.89 -4.01 1.86
N GLU A 915 4.04 -3.49 3.08
CA GLU A 915 5.07 -3.91 4.03
C GLU A 915 4.48 -4.89 5.06
N LYS A 916 5.23 -5.92 5.44
CA LYS A 916 4.83 -6.91 6.48
C LYS A 916 6.04 -7.37 7.28
N SER A 917 5.87 -7.61 8.58
CA SER A 917 6.86 -8.31 9.41
C SER A 917 6.44 -9.77 9.63
N GLU A 918 7.43 -10.66 9.53
CA GLU A 918 7.37 -12.10 9.79
C GLU A 918 8.56 -12.49 10.68
N PRO A 919 8.58 -13.66 11.34
CA PRO A 919 9.78 -14.11 12.02
C PRO A 919 10.94 -14.25 11.08
N TYR A 920 12.11 -14.05 11.67
CA TYR A 920 13.35 -14.13 10.95
C TYR A 920 13.48 -15.48 10.23
N LYS A 921 13.59 -15.39 8.91
CA LYS A 921 13.88 -16.50 8.02
C LYS A 921 15.29 -16.30 7.49
N PHE A 922 16.07 -17.36 7.58
CA PHE A 922 17.37 -17.41 6.92
C PHE A 922 17.16 -17.96 5.52
N ASN A 923 17.30 -17.11 4.50
CA ASN A 923 17.10 -17.51 3.12
C ASN A 923 18.36 -18.15 2.55
N ARG A 924 18.21 -19.35 1.99
CA ARG A 924 19.24 -19.96 1.15
C ARG A 924 18.94 -19.65 -0.31
N LEU A 925 19.82 -18.87 -0.91
CA LEU A 925 19.79 -18.55 -2.32
C LEU A 925 20.67 -19.57 -3.06
N ASP A 926 20.03 -20.63 -3.57
CA ASP A 926 20.71 -21.70 -4.31
C ASP A 926 20.46 -21.55 -5.82
N ALA A 927 21.49 -21.11 -6.54
CA ALA A 927 21.47 -20.94 -7.99
C ALA A 927 21.83 -22.27 -8.68
N THR A 928 20.84 -23.13 -8.87
CA THR A 928 21.11 -24.51 -9.31
C THR A 928 20.70 -24.80 -10.75
N GLY A 929 19.90 -23.93 -11.36
CA GLY A 929 19.20 -24.23 -12.60
C GLY A 929 18.28 -25.44 -12.51
N SER A 930 17.80 -25.90 -13.67
CA SER A 930 16.86 -27.01 -13.77
C SER A 930 17.52 -28.41 -13.76
N ASN A 931 18.84 -28.51 -14.00
CA ASN A 931 19.54 -29.79 -14.22
C ASN A 931 20.23 -30.39 -12.98
N SER A 932 20.21 -29.73 -11.82
CA SER A 932 20.71 -30.29 -10.55
C SER A 932 19.63 -31.05 -9.77
N CYS A 933 18.35 -30.89 -10.13
CA CYS A 933 17.32 -31.81 -9.66
C CYS A 933 17.55 -33.13 -10.39
N LYS A 934 18.17 -34.12 -9.73
CA LYS A 934 17.89 -35.51 -10.11
C LYS A 934 16.37 -35.62 -10.16
N MET A 935 15.77 -36.26 -11.16
CA MET A 935 14.30 -36.46 -11.16
C MET A 935 13.82 -37.16 -9.87
N ASP A 936 14.71 -37.87 -9.17
CA ASP A 936 14.48 -38.50 -7.86
C ASP A 936 14.68 -37.58 -6.64
N GLU A 937 15.30 -36.41 -6.85
CA GLU A 937 15.57 -35.35 -5.86
C GLU A 937 15.16 -33.96 -6.39
N MET A 938 14.13 -33.87 -7.25
CA MET A 938 13.29 -32.68 -7.15
C MET A 938 12.91 -32.63 -5.67
N PRO A 939 13.05 -31.51 -4.94
CA PRO A 939 12.22 -31.36 -3.77
C PRO A 939 10.83 -31.60 -4.35
N VAL A 940 10.21 -32.71 -3.95
CA VAL A 940 8.77 -32.85 -4.11
C VAL A 940 8.29 -31.49 -3.68
N ILE A 941 7.74 -30.69 -4.61
CA ILE A 941 6.97 -29.52 -4.24
C ILE A 941 5.75 -30.15 -3.58
N ASN A 942 5.99 -30.60 -2.34
CA ASN A 942 5.05 -31.27 -1.51
C ASN A 942 4.32 -30.10 -0.91
N GLN A 943 3.29 -29.71 -1.65
CA GLN A 943 2.27 -28.70 -1.40
C GLN A 943 2.14 -27.76 -2.59
N ASN A 944 1.51 -28.29 -3.65
CA ASN A 944 0.37 -27.56 -4.16
C ASN A 944 -0.52 -27.27 -2.94
N ARG A 945 -0.61 -26.00 -2.49
CA ARG A 945 -1.32 -25.63 -1.23
C ARG A 945 -2.84 -25.80 -1.32
N TYR A 946 -3.32 -26.46 -2.36
CA TYR A 946 -4.73 -26.69 -2.65
C TYR A 946 -5.08 -28.12 -2.26
N THR A 947 -6.01 -28.24 -1.32
CA THR A 947 -6.59 -29.50 -0.85
C THR A 947 -8.06 -29.55 -1.21
N VAL A 948 -8.55 -30.74 -1.59
CA VAL A 948 -9.98 -31.01 -1.74
C VAL A 948 -10.48 -31.54 -0.40
N ALA A 949 -11.41 -30.81 0.21
CA ALA A 949 -12.11 -31.24 1.42
C ALA A 949 -13.33 -32.10 1.03
N TYR A 950 -13.53 -33.22 1.72
CA TYR A 950 -14.65 -34.13 1.48
C TYR A 950 -15.14 -34.75 2.79
N GLY A 951 -16.45 -34.87 2.96
CA GLY A 951 -17.06 -35.38 4.19
C GLY A 951 -18.33 -34.65 4.59
N ASN A 952 -18.82 -34.92 5.81
CA ASN A 952 -20.12 -34.45 6.30
C ASN A 952 -20.09 -32.94 6.65
N LYS A 953 -21.28 -32.31 6.78
CA LYS A 953 -21.48 -30.93 7.32
C LYS A 953 -20.82 -30.71 8.69
N ASN A 954 -20.55 -31.77 9.45
CA ASN A 954 -19.77 -31.69 10.68
C ASN A 954 -18.26 -31.64 10.39
N ALA A 955 -17.63 -30.50 10.68
CA ALA A 955 -16.22 -30.22 10.42
C ALA A 955 -15.24 -31.23 11.07
N THR A 956 -15.63 -31.88 12.17
CA THR A 956 -14.79 -32.90 12.82
C THR A 956 -14.75 -34.24 12.08
N ARG A 957 -15.50 -34.36 10.97
CA ARG A 957 -15.61 -35.56 10.13
C ARG A 957 -15.29 -35.27 8.65
N GLN A 958 -14.61 -34.15 8.37
CA GLN A 958 -14.11 -33.82 7.05
C GLN A 958 -12.70 -34.38 6.87
N SER A 959 -12.46 -34.95 5.70
CA SER A 959 -11.17 -35.44 5.24
C SER A 959 -10.65 -34.53 4.13
N TYR A 960 -9.34 -34.51 3.92
CA TYR A 960 -8.68 -33.63 2.94
C TYR A 960 -7.71 -34.45 2.10
N ALA A 961 -7.69 -34.21 0.79
CA ALA A 961 -6.71 -34.78 -0.12
C ALA A 961 -5.96 -33.67 -0.85
N ALA A 962 -4.63 -33.73 -0.90
CA ALA A 962 -3.85 -32.74 -1.63
C ALA A 962 -3.90 -32.99 -3.14
N ILE A 963 -3.82 -31.91 -3.92
CA ILE A 963 -3.78 -32.00 -5.38
C ILE A 963 -2.35 -32.33 -5.83
N ARG A 964 -2.18 -33.48 -6.49
CA ARG A 964 -0.89 -33.97 -7.02
C ARG A 964 -0.57 -33.34 -8.38
N GLN A 965 -1.57 -33.21 -9.26
CA GLN A 965 -1.40 -32.69 -10.62
C GLN A 965 -2.74 -32.15 -11.14
N ALA A 966 -2.74 -31.10 -11.95
CA ALA A 966 -3.92 -30.63 -12.67
C ALA A 966 -3.63 -30.60 -14.18
N ILE A 967 -4.55 -31.11 -14.98
CA ILE A 967 -4.47 -31.19 -16.44
C ILE A 967 -5.68 -30.43 -17.00
N ILE A 968 -5.42 -29.38 -17.77
CA ILE A 968 -6.44 -28.57 -18.42
C ILE A 968 -6.68 -29.12 -19.82
N HIS A 969 -7.93 -29.31 -20.23
CA HIS A 969 -8.24 -29.78 -21.58
C HIS A 969 -7.78 -28.74 -22.63
N PRO A 970 -7.13 -29.15 -23.74
CA PRO A 970 -6.50 -28.24 -24.70
C PRO A 970 -7.46 -27.29 -25.45
N LEU A 971 -8.79 -27.54 -25.39
CA LEU A 971 -9.82 -26.62 -25.93
C LEU A 971 -10.20 -25.45 -24.99
N TYR A 972 -9.46 -25.23 -23.89
CA TYR A 972 -9.63 -24.03 -23.08
C TYR A 972 -9.16 -22.78 -23.86
N VAL A 973 -10.10 -22.18 -24.59
CA VAL A 973 -9.93 -20.89 -25.27
C VAL A 973 -10.73 -19.86 -24.49
N SER A 974 -10.04 -18.90 -23.87
CA SER A 974 -10.69 -17.75 -23.22
C SER A 974 -11.68 -17.10 -24.19
N SER A 975 -12.85 -16.73 -23.69
CA SER A 975 -14.07 -16.36 -24.43
C SER A 975 -13.96 -15.15 -25.39
N GLN A 976 -12.78 -14.57 -25.61
CA GLN A 976 -12.58 -13.47 -26.56
C GLN A 976 -12.22 -13.90 -27.99
N GLN A 977 -11.71 -15.11 -28.23
CA GLN A 977 -11.35 -15.54 -29.60
C GLN A 977 -12.54 -15.99 -30.47
N ARG A 978 -13.74 -16.15 -29.91
CA ARG A 978 -14.90 -16.64 -30.69
C ARG A 978 -15.74 -15.56 -31.37
N GLN A 979 -15.49 -14.27 -31.08
CA GLN A 979 -16.25 -13.18 -31.69
C GLN A 979 -15.81 -12.81 -33.12
N ALA A 980 -14.72 -13.37 -33.64
CA ALA A 980 -14.18 -12.96 -34.94
C ALA A 980 -14.54 -13.87 -36.13
N GLN A 981 -15.29 -14.97 -35.95
CA GLN A 981 -15.55 -15.90 -37.07
C GLN A 981 -16.90 -16.63 -37.09
N VAL A 982 -17.95 -16.12 -36.42
CA VAL A 982 -19.31 -16.71 -36.50
C VAL A 982 -20.37 -15.62 -36.73
N TYR A 983 -20.29 -14.98 -37.91
CA TYR A 983 -21.46 -14.35 -38.54
C TYR A 983 -21.71 -15.06 -39.87
N ALA A 984 -22.14 -16.32 -39.80
CA ALA A 984 -22.82 -17.00 -40.89
C ALA A 984 -23.63 -18.18 -40.34
N THR A 985 -24.95 -18.07 -40.47
CA THR A 985 -25.95 -19.16 -40.50
C THR A 985 -26.20 -20.01 -39.24
N ALA A 986 -27.31 -19.65 -38.58
CA ALA A 986 -28.41 -20.50 -38.09
C ALA A 986 -28.14 -21.77 -37.25
N HIS A 987 -28.69 -21.72 -36.02
CA HIS A 987 -29.29 -22.82 -35.25
C HIS A 987 -28.51 -24.12 -35.07
N THR A 988 -27.78 -24.23 -33.96
CA THR A 988 -27.90 -25.34 -32.98
C THR A 988 -27.19 -24.97 -31.68
N ASP A 989 -27.83 -25.32 -30.56
CA ASP A 989 -27.37 -25.16 -29.18
C ASP A 989 -26.22 -26.13 -28.84
N GLU A 990 -24.95 -25.75 -29.08
CA GLU A 990 -23.79 -26.47 -28.56
C GLU A 990 -22.78 -25.54 -27.86
N ILE A 991 -22.79 -25.56 -26.53
CA ILE A 991 -21.74 -25.01 -25.68
C ILE A 991 -20.61 -26.05 -25.63
N PRO A 992 -19.35 -25.76 -26.02
CA PRO A 992 -18.26 -26.70 -25.82
C PRO A 992 -17.80 -26.62 -24.36
N TYR A 993 -17.77 -27.78 -23.72
CA TYR A 993 -17.57 -27.95 -22.29
C TYR A 993 -16.15 -27.58 -21.83
N ASP A 994 -16.04 -26.80 -20.75
CA ASP A 994 -14.81 -26.59 -19.98
C ASP A 994 -14.60 -27.83 -19.10
N ILE A 995 -13.55 -28.63 -19.31
CA ILE A 995 -13.24 -29.76 -18.41
C ILE A 995 -11.77 -29.70 -18.02
N GLY A 996 -11.51 -29.72 -16.71
CA GLY A 996 -10.17 -29.94 -16.14
C GLY A 996 -10.14 -31.27 -15.38
N LEU A 997 -9.02 -31.98 -15.44
CA LEU A 997 -8.76 -33.21 -14.69
C LEU A 997 -7.75 -32.94 -13.58
N ILE A 998 -8.11 -33.26 -12.34
CA ILE A 998 -7.22 -33.08 -11.18
C ILE A 998 -6.87 -34.43 -10.57
N LYS A 999 -5.58 -34.77 -10.54
CA LYS A 999 -5.03 -35.95 -9.90
C LYS A 999 -4.75 -35.67 -8.42
N LEU A 1000 -5.21 -36.54 -7.53
CA LEU A 1000 -5.02 -36.40 -6.08
C LEU A 1000 -3.77 -37.17 -5.60
N THR A 1001 -3.18 -36.72 -4.50
CA THR A 1001 -2.01 -37.39 -3.87
C THR A 1001 -2.41 -38.68 -3.16
N THR A 1002 -3.65 -38.79 -2.71
CA THR A 1002 -4.20 -39.94 -1.99
C THR A 1002 -5.62 -40.26 -2.48
N PRO A 1003 -5.99 -41.56 -2.52
CA PRO A 1003 -7.36 -41.99 -2.80
C PRO A 1003 -8.41 -41.29 -1.95
N LEU A 1004 -9.55 -40.92 -2.55
CA LEU A 1004 -10.74 -40.60 -1.76
C LEU A 1004 -11.33 -41.90 -1.21
N VAL A 1005 -11.29 -42.07 0.11
CA VAL A 1005 -11.90 -43.22 0.79
C VAL A 1005 -13.35 -42.86 1.15
N PRO A 1006 -14.36 -43.52 0.56
CA PRO A 1006 -15.75 -43.30 0.94
C PRO A 1006 -15.94 -43.71 2.40
N ASN A 1007 -16.70 -42.92 3.15
CA ASN A 1007 -17.14 -43.31 4.49
C ASN A 1007 -18.62 -43.74 4.43
N LYS A 1008 -19.17 -44.22 5.55
CA LYS A 1008 -20.57 -44.69 5.64
C LYS A 1008 -21.66 -43.67 5.26
N PHE A 1009 -21.29 -42.42 4.99
CA PHE A 1009 -22.18 -41.34 4.55
C PHE A 1009 -21.96 -40.95 3.08
N ILE A 1010 -21.10 -41.67 2.34
CA ILE A 1010 -20.77 -41.45 0.92
C ILE A 1010 -20.81 -42.80 0.20
N ASN A 1011 -21.80 -43.01 -0.68
CA ASN A 1011 -21.92 -44.25 -1.47
C ASN A 1011 -21.23 -44.11 -2.84
N ARG A 1012 -20.65 -45.21 -3.33
CA ARG A 1012 -20.13 -45.33 -4.70
C ARG A 1012 -21.27 -45.60 -5.66
N ILE A 1013 -21.24 -44.96 -6.81
CA ILE A 1013 -22.26 -45.10 -7.85
C ILE A 1013 -21.58 -45.73 -9.08
N PRO A 1014 -21.88 -46.99 -9.42
CA PRO A 1014 -21.20 -47.70 -10.50
C PRO A 1014 -21.79 -47.32 -11.87
N LEU A 1015 -20.99 -46.68 -12.71
CA LEU A 1015 -21.35 -46.40 -14.11
C LEU A 1015 -20.90 -47.57 -14.98
N LEU A 1016 -21.86 -48.19 -15.67
CA LEU A 1016 -21.61 -49.27 -16.63
C LEU A 1016 -21.46 -48.70 -18.04
N VAL A 1017 -20.31 -48.95 -18.67
CA VAL A 1017 -20.10 -48.72 -20.10
C VAL A 1017 -20.07 -50.08 -20.78
N ASN A 1018 -20.97 -50.31 -21.74
CA ASN A 1018 -21.10 -51.61 -22.39
C ASN A 1018 -20.26 -51.69 -23.67
N GLN A 1019 -19.21 -52.52 -23.60
CA GLN A 1019 -18.53 -53.31 -24.64
C GLN A 1019 -17.78 -52.59 -25.77
N THR A 1020 -16.51 -52.93 -26.03
CA THR A 1020 -16.04 -54.28 -26.36
C THR A 1020 -14.83 -54.80 -25.57
N THR A 1021 -14.92 -56.07 -25.14
CA THR A 1021 -13.89 -57.00 -24.61
C THR A 1021 -13.19 -56.75 -23.26
N SER A 1022 -13.36 -55.61 -22.61
CA SER A 1022 -13.09 -55.46 -21.16
C SER A 1022 -14.08 -54.48 -20.53
N MET A 1023 -14.74 -54.87 -19.43
CA MET A 1023 -15.62 -53.97 -18.67
C MET A 1023 -14.76 -53.09 -17.76
N ASP A 1024 -14.52 -51.85 -18.15
CA ASP A 1024 -14.02 -50.83 -17.22
C ASP A 1024 -15.22 -50.22 -16.49
N ILE A 1025 -15.27 -50.43 -15.17
CA ILE A 1025 -16.30 -49.83 -14.30
C ILE A 1025 -15.77 -48.47 -13.85
N LEU A 1026 -16.47 -47.40 -14.25
CA LEU A 1026 -16.21 -46.05 -13.76
C LEU A 1026 -17.09 -45.81 -12.52
N GLU A 1027 -16.53 -45.28 -11.44
CA GLU A 1027 -17.30 -44.97 -10.23
C GLU A 1027 -17.33 -43.46 -10.00
N THR A 1028 -18.47 -42.88 -9.65
CA THR A 1028 -18.56 -41.45 -9.25
C THR A 1028 -19.21 -41.31 -7.86
N ILE A 1029 -19.06 -40.13 -7.25
CA ILE A 1029 -19.64 -39.77 -5.96
C ILE A 1029 -20.26 -38.36 -6.01
N GLY A 1030 -21.48 -38.16 -5.50
CA GLY A 1030 -22.15 -36.85 -5.49
C GLY A 1030 -23.24 -36.73 -4.40
N MET A 1031 -23.74 -35.52 -4.16
CA MET A 1031 -24.89 -35.24 -3.27
C MET A 1031 -25.91 -34.32 -3.99
N GLY A 1032 -27.22 -34.55 -3.83
CA GLY A 1032 -28.25 -33.69 -4.43
C GLY A 1032 -29.70 -34.02 -4.02
N TYR A 1033 -30.60 -33.06 -4.27
CA TYR A 1033 -32.06 -33.16 -4.11
C TYR A 1033 -32.74 -33.72 -5.37
N THR A 1034 -33.85 -34.46 -5.23
CA THR A 1034 -34.56 -35.10 -6.36
C THR A 1034 -35.38 -34.15 -7.24
N GLY A 1035 -35.43 -32.87 -6.90
CA GLY A 1035 -36.18 -31.84 -7.63
C GLY A 1035 -36.51 -30.62 -6.76
N TYR A 1036 -37.12 -29.60 -7.35
CA TYR A 1036 -37.53 -28.37 -6.66
C TYR A 1036 -38.51 -28.67 -5.52
N GLN A 1037 -38.18 -28.25 -4.29
CA GLN A 1037 -38.94 -28.50 -3.05
C GLN A 1037 -39.17 -29.98 -2.68
N LYS A 1038 -38.41 -30.93 -3.27
CA LYS A 1038 -38.47 -32.35 -2.90
C LYS A 1038 -37.41 -32.71 -1.84
N PRO A 1039 -37.62 -33.78 -1.05
CA PRO A 1039 -36.61 -34.29 -0.14
C PRO A 1039 -35.32 -34.71 -0.88
N GLN A 1040 -34.22 -34.75 -0.13
CA GLN A 1040 -32.96 -35.31 -0.61
C GLN A 1040 -33.19 -36.75 -1.10
N ALA A 1041 -32.59 -37.13 -2.24
CA ALA A 1041 -32.82 -38.45 -2.83
C ALA A 1041 -32.40 -39.56 -1.88
N GLU A 1042 -33.27 -40.54 -1.62
CA GLU A 1042 -32.86 -41.73 -0.86
C GLU A 1042 -32.06 -42.73 -1.72
N ILE A 1043 -32.23 -42.71 -3.06
CA ILE A 1043 -31.45 -43.51 -4.01
C ILE A 1043 -31.13 -42.67 -5.27
N LEU A 1044 -29.87 -42.69 -5.72
CA LEU A 1044 -29.32 -41.89 -6.83
C LEU A 1044 -29.74 -42.40 -8.22
N GLN A 1045 -29.83 -41.48 -9.19
CA GLN A 1045 -30.06 -41.76 -10.62
C GLN A 1045 -28.83 -41.38 -11.48
N PHE A 1046 -28.65 -42.09 -12.61
CA PHE A 1046 -27.41 -42.15 -13.40
C PHE A 1046 -27.45 -41.31 -14.70
N ALA A 1047 -26.27 -40.93 -15.21
CA ALA A 1047 -26.05 -40.45 -16.58
C ALA A 1047 -24.94 -41.25 -17.27
N GLN A 1048 -25.09 -41.57 -18.55
CA GLN A 1048 -24.17 -42.43 -19.31
C GLN A 1048 -23.10 -41.59 -20.03
N CYS A 1049 -21.82 -41.96 -19.87
CA CYS A 1049 -20.69 -41.38 -20.62
C CYS A 1049 -20.05 -42.50 -21.45
N ASN A 1050 -19.98 -42.34 -22.77
CA ASN A 1050 -19.26 -43.27 -23.64
C ASN A 1050 -17.86 -42.70 -23.91
N SER A 1051 -16.87 -43.15 -23.15
CA SER A 1051 -15.45 -43.03 -23.51
C SER A 1051 -14.72 -44.26 -22.97
N THR A 1052 -13.82 -44.83 -23.77
CA THR A 1052 -13.31 -46.20 -23.58
C THR A 1052 -11.93 -46.32 -22.93
N ASN A 1053 -11.26 -45.23 -22.50
CA ASN A 1053 -10.04 -45.27 -21.66
C ASN A 1053 -9.70 -43.86 -21.12
N ALA A 1054 -8.97 -43.74 -19.99
CA ALA A 1054 -8.43 -42.46 -19.51
C ALA A 1054 -7.36 -41.87 -20.44
N GLU A 1055 -6.66 -42.71 -21.21
CA GLU A 1055 -5.63 -42.27 -22.15
C GLU A 1055 -6.21 -41.62 -23.42
N THR A 1056 -7.41 -42.00 -23.86
CA THR A 1056 -8.06 -41.46 -25.06
C THR A 1056 -8.61 -40.03 -24.88
N LEU A 1057 -8.69 -39.51 -23.66
CA LEU A 1057 -8.97 -38.09 -23.38
C LEU A 1057 -7.79 -37.15 -23.72
N ARG A 1058 -6.63 -37.70 -24.08
CA ARG A 1058 -5.45 -36.92 -24.49
C ARG A 1058 -5.29 -36.74 -26.01
N ASP A 1059 -6.01 -37.50 -26.84
CA ASP A 1059 -5.80 -37.50 -28.29
C ASP A 1059 -6.91 -36.73 -29.05
N ASN A 1060 -6.49 -35.79 -29.90
CA ASN A 1060 -7.28 -34.69 -30.48
C ASN A 1060 -8.33 -35.05 -31.55
N ASN A 1061 -8.78 -36.30 -31.67
CA ASN A 1061 -9.63 -36.70 -32.81
C ASN A 1061 -10.79 -37.62 -32.43
N TYR A 1062 -11.84 -37.11 -31.78
CA TYR A 1062 -13.18 -37.72 -31.90
C TYR A 1062 -14.31 -36.68 -31.79
N ASN A 1063 -15.21 -36.76 -32.76
CA ASN A 1063 -16.43 -35.96 -32.91
C ASN A 1063 -17.64 -36.76 -32.38
N GLN A 1064 -17.55 -37.29 -31.15
CA GLN A 1064 -18.67 -38.01 -30.52
C GLN A 1064 -19.36 -37.12 -29.49
N SER A 1065 -20.55 -36.67 -29.85
CA SER A 1065 -21.45 -35.88 -29.03
C SER A 1065 -21.92 -36.69 -27.81
N ILE A 1066 -21.83 -36.09 -26.62
CA ILE A 1066 -22.45 -36.61 -25.40
C ILE A 1066 -23.95 -36.33 -25.50
N ILE A 1067 -24.79 -37.37 -25.64
CA ILE A 1067 -26.25 -37.22 -25.67
C ILE A 1067 -26.86 -37.86 -24.41
N LEU A 1068 -27.67 -37.09 -23.68
CA LEU A 1068 -28.44 -37.56 -22.52
C LEU A 1068 -29.62 -38.43 -22.98
N ALA A 1069 -29.71 -39.65 -22.46
CA ALA A 1069 -30.85 -40.52 -22.71
C ALA A 1069 -31.95 -40.30 -21.66
N THR A 1070 -33.11 -39.86 -22.15
CA THR A 1070 -34.45 -39.79 -21.51
C THR A 1070 -34.72 -38.64 -20.53
N SER A 1071 -35.92 -38.07 -20.71
CA SER A 1071 -36.34 -36.71 -20.41
C SER A 1071 -36.82 -36.43 -18.98
N ASN A 1072 -36.60 -37.33 -18.01
CA ASN A 1072 -37.18 -37.18 -16.66
C ASN A 1072 -36.26 -37.53 -15.49
N ALA A 1073 -34.94 -37.52 -15.69
CA ALA A 1073 -33.97 -37.76 -14.62
C ALA A 1073 -32.81 -36.76 -14.76
N GLY A 1074 -32.96 -35.59 -14.17
CA GLY A 1074 -31.94 -34.54 -14.20
C GLY A 1074 -30.76 -34.86 -13.28
N LEU A 1075 -29.54 -34.72 -13.79
CA LEU A 1075 -28.35 -34.47 -12.98
C LEU A 1075 -28.53 -33.16 -12.19
N CYS A 1076 -27.89 -33.12 -11.02
CA CYS A 1076 -27.84 -31.99 -10.09
C CYS A 1076 -27.98 -30.59 -10.74
N HIS A 1077 -29.00 -29.83 -10.34
CA HIS A 1077 -29.18 -28.41 -10.68
C HIS A 1077 -28.32 -27.45 -9.81
N GLY A 1078 -27.23 -27.93 -9.20
CA GLY A 1078 -26.52 -27.15 -8.17
C GLY A 1078 -25.00 -27.34 -8.08
N ASP A 1079 -24.45 -28.51 -8.38
CA ASP A 1079 -23.04 -28.82 -8.08
C ASP A 1079 -22.40 -29.63 -9.20
N SER A 1080 -21.94 -28.96 -10.25
CA SER A 1080 -21.04 -29.56 -11.25
C SER A 1080 -19.60 -29.63 -10.70
N GLY A 1081 -19.38 -30.62 -9.84
CA GLY A 1081 -18.07 -30.92 -9.23
C GLY A 1081 -18.03 -32.24 -8.46
N SER A 1082 -18.53 -33.34 -9.04
CA SER A 1082 -18.42 -34.69 -8.46
C SER A 1082 -17.12 -35.40 -8.91
N PRO A 1083 -16.32 -36.00 -8.00
CA PRO A 1083 -15.14 -36.80 -8.36
C PRO A 1083 -15.49 -37.97 -9.29
N LEU A 1084 -14.62 -38.23 -10.27
CA LEU A 1084 -14.71 -39.38 -11.19
C LEU A 1084 -13.55 -40.34 -10.91
N LEU A 1085 -13.86 -41.52 -10.36
CA LEU A 1085 -12.88 -42.57 -10.10
C LEU A 1085 -12.72 -43.42 -11.35
N VAL A 1086 -11.52 -43.41 -11.94
CA VAL A 1086 -11.21 -44.25 -13.10
C VAL A 1086 -10.36 -45.44 -12.64
N LYS A 1087 -10.97 -46.62 -12.59
CA LYS A 1087 -10.24 -47.87 -12.34
C LYS A 1087 -9.88 -48.49 -13.69
N SER A 1088 -8.61 -48.41 -14.10
CA SER A 1088 -8.12 -49.18 -15.24
C SER A 1088 -8.09 -50.67 -14.86
N SER A 1089 -8.68 -51.54 -15.69
CA SER A 1089 -8.76 -52.99 -15.43
C SER A 1089 -7.41 -53.72 -15.43
N SER A 1090 -6.30 -53.05 -15.76
CA SER A 1090 -4.97 -53.67 -15.88
C SER A 1090 -3.93 -53.25 -14.83
N ASN A 1091 -4.26 -52.39 -13.85
CA ASN A 1091 -3.32 -52.00 -12.79
C ASN A 1091 -3.93 -52.11 -11.39
N VAL A 1092 -3.14 -52.67 -10.45
CA VAL A 1092 -3.49 -52.80 -9.02
C VAL A 1092 -3.53 -51.43 -8.31
N ASP A 1093 -2.94 -50.41 -8.93
CA ASP A 1093 -2.98 -49.01 -8.49
C ASP A 1093 -4.06 -48.24 -9.28
N ALA A 1094 -5.25 -48.09 -8.68
CA ALA A 1094 -6.29 -47.22 -9.24
C ALA A 1094 -5.82 -45.75 -9.24
N GLU A 1095 -6.06 -45.00 -10.32
CA GLU A 1095 -5.76 -43.58 -10.39
C GLU A 1095 -7.02 -42.72 -10.16
N TYR A 1096 -6.88 -41.61 -9.43
CA TYR A 1096 -8.00 -40.81 -8.92
C TYR A 1096 -8.06 -39.45 -9.60
N TYR A 1097 -9.17 -39.15 -10.26
CA TYR A 1097 -9.37 -37.90 -11.00
C TYR A 1097 -10.60 -37.12 -10.49
N LEU A 1098 -10.52 -35.79 -10.44
CA LEU A 1098 -11.68 -34.89 -10.30
C LEU A 1098 -11.99 -34.30 -11.68
N GLY A 1099 -13.23 -34.43 -12.16
CA GLY A 1099 -13.68 -33.85 -13.43
C GLY A 1099 -14.78 -32.79 -13.20
N GLY A 1100 -14.62 -31.60 -13.78
CA GLY A 1100 -15.63 -30.54 -13.68
C GLY A 1100 -15.28 -29.27 -14.48
N ILE A 1101 -16.24 -28.33 -14.50
CA ILE A 1101 -16.13 -27.04 -15.21
C ILE A 1101 -15.11 -26.14 -14.49
N LEU A 1102 -14.00 -25.86 -15.18
CA LEU A 1102 -12.80 -25.20 -14.62
C LEU A 1102 -13.07 -23.82 -13.97
N ASN A 1103 -14.03 -23.04 -14.50
CA ASN A 1103 -14.41 -21.74 -13.93
C ASN A 1103 -14.89 -21.84 -12.48
N ARG A 1104 -15.46 -22.97 -12.05
CA ARG A 1104 -15.93 -23.17 -10.67
C ARG A 1104 -14.85 -23.71 -9.72
N ILE A 1105 -13.72 -24.18 -10.24
CA ILE A 1105 -12.66 -24.81 -9.45
C ILE A 1105 -11.50 -23.84 -9.17
N LEU A 1106 -11.21 -22.91 -10.08
CA LEU A 1106 -10.01 -22.06 -9.99
C LEU A 1106 -10.30 -20.55 -9.87
N ASN A 1107 -11.54 -20.06 -9.93
CA ASN A 1107 -11.83 -18.62 -9.86
C ASN A 1107 -13.28 -18.27 -9.45
N ALA A 1108 -13.54 -18.00 -8.18
CA ALA A 1108 -14.82 -17.40 -7.74
C ALA A 1108 -14.60 -16.00 -7.16
N TYR A 1109 -14.64 -15.00 -8.04
CA TYR A 1109 -15.25 -13.70 -7.75
C TYR A 1109 -16.49 -13.64 -8.64
N ASP A 1110 -17.68 -13.56 -8.04
CA ASP A 1110 -18.91 -13.31 -8.79
C ASP A 1110 -18.94 -11.81 -9.15
N PRO A 1111 -18.99 -11.44 -10.44
CA PRO A 1111 -18.96 -10.04 -10.84
C PRO A 1111 -20.26 -9.25 -10.53
N ASP A 1112 -21.33 -9.86 -10.01
CA ASP A 1112 -22.52 -9.15 -9.50
C ASP A 1112 -23.05 -9.76 -8.18
N PRO A 1113 -22.65 -9.24 -7.01
CA PRO A 1113 -23.09 -9.79 -5.72
C PRO A 1113 -24.56 -9.48 -5.37
N GLU A 1114 -25.28 -8.67 -6.15
CA GLU A 1114 -26.71 -8.40 -5.93
C GLU A 1114 -27.63 -9.22 -6.85
N ASN A 1115 -27.12 -9.72 -8.00
CA ASN A 1115 -27.86 -10.64 -8.87
C ASN A 1115 -27.03 -11.91 -9.15
N GLY A 1116 -27.24 -12.95 -8.34
CA GLY A 1116 -26.62 -14.25 -8.60
C GLY A 1116 -26.93 -14.76 -10.01
N SER A 1117 -25.93 -15.36 -10.67
CA SER A 1117 -26.08 -15.93 -12.01
C SER A 1117 -26.89 -17.24 -11.99
N CYS A 1118 -28.20 -17.10 -11.83
CA CYS A 1118 -29.22 -18.06 -12.27
C CYS A 1118 -30.51 -17.25 -12.51
N PRO A 1119 -31.05 -17.17 -13.73
CA PRO A 1119 -32.19 -16.29 -14.00
C PRO A 1119 -33.46 -16.93 -13.44
N LEU A 1120 -34.00 -16.43 -12.33
CA LEU A 1120 -35.43 -16.58 -12.01
C LEU A 1120 -35.99 -15.33 -11.32
N HIS A 1121 -37.16 -14.92 -11.81
CA HIS A 1121 -37.97 -13.79 -11.37
C HIS A 1121 -38.33 -13.84 -9.87
N GLU A 1122 -38.37 -12.66 -9.28
CA GLU A 1122 -38.74 -12.27 -7.90
C GLU A 1122 -39.70 -13.18 -7.11
N SER A 1123 -39.36 -13.53 -5.87
CA SER A 1123 -39.84 -12.85 -4.64
C SER A 1123 -39.61 -13.66 -3.35
N ASN A 1124 -39.05 -12.96 -2.35
CA ASN A 1124 -39.06 -13.19 -0.90
C ASN A 1124 -38.32 -14.37 -0.23
N LEU A 1125 -37.17 -14.00 0.38
CA LEU A 1125 -36.66 -14.38 1.72
C LEU A 1125 -36.48 -15.87 2.09
N THR A 1126 -35.24 -16.38 1.98
CA THR A 1126 -34.43 -16.91 3.11
C THR A 1126 -33.01 -17.26 2.64
N SER A 1127 -32.03 -17.01 3.50
CA SER A 1127 -30.58 -17.09 3.26
C SER A 1127 -30.07 -18.51 2.98
N PHE A 1128 -29.32 -18.67 1.88
CA PHE A 1128 -28.48 -19.85 1.60
C PHE A 1128 -27.01 -19.40 1.50
N ILE A 1129 -26.12 -20.07 2.25
CA ILE A 1129 -24.66 -19.86 2.24
C ILE A 1129 -24.05 -21.00 1.44
N ASN A 1130 -23.39 -20.68 0.31
CA ASN A 1130 -22.49 -21.60 -0.38
C ASN A 1130 -21.04 -21.40 0.08
N SER A 1131 -20.37 -22.54 0.16
CA SER A 1131 -19.05 -22.83 0.71
C SER A 1131 -17.90 -22.27 -0.14
N PHE A 1132 -17.12 -21.35 0.44
CA PHE A 1132 -15.64 -21.32 0.49
C PHE A 1132 -15.26 -20.22 1.51
N VAL A 1133 -14.77 -20.57 2.71
CA VAL A 1133 -14.56 -19.56 3.79
C VAL A 1133 -13.10 -19.50 4.24
N ARG A 1134 -12.58 -18.27 4.29
CA ARG A 1134 -11.36 -17.86 5.03
C ARG A 1134 -11.57 -18.12 6.53
N PRO A 1135 -10.89 -19.10 7.16
CA PRO A 1135 -11.17 -19.49 8.54
C PRO A 1135 -11.00 -18.36 9.57
N SER A 1136 -10.12 -17.39 9.31
CA SER A 1136 -9.84 -16.26 10.21
C SER A 1136 -11.05 -15.35 10.46
N ALA A 1137 -12.00 -15.26 9.52
CA ALA A 1137 -13.16 -14.37 9.64
C ALA A 1137 -14.21 -14.87 10.64
N HIS A 1138 -14.13 -16.12 11.10
CA HIS A 1138 -15.17 -16.75 11.94
C HIS A 1138 -14.65 -17.25 13.29
N LEU A 1139 -13.38 -17.01 13.62
CA LEU A 1139 -12.79 -17.44 14.89
C LEU A 1139 -13.58 -16.92 16.10
N LYS A 1140 -14.01 -15.65 16.11
CA LYS A 1140 -14.84 -15.06 17.18
C LYS A 1140 -16.19 -15.75 17.37
N TRP A 1141 -16.82 -16.20 16.28
CA TRP A 1141 -18.07 -16.94 16.36
C TRP A 1141 -17.84 -18.34 16.94
N ILE A 1142 -16.75 -19.01 16.53
CA ILE A 1142 -16.33 -20.32 17.05
C ILE A 1142 -16.02 -20.24 18.56
N THR A 1143 -15.27 -19.24 19.01
CA THR A 1143 -15.00 -18.98 20.45
C THR A 1143 -16.30 -18.84 21.23
N SER A 1144 -17.29 -18.13 20.67
CA SER A 1144 -18.57 -17.86 21.33
C SER A 1144 -19.45 -19.11 21.51
N VAL A 1145 -19.36 -20.05 20.55
CA VAL A 1145 -20.19 -21.26 20.48
C VAL A 1145 -19.53 -22.44 21.21
N THR A 1146 -18.21 -22.60 21.09
CA THR A 1146 -17.49 -23.73 21.72
C THR A 1146 -17.06 -23.44 23.16
N LYS A 1147 -17.11 -22.16 23.57
CA LYS A 1147 -16.59 -21.65 24.86
C LYS A 1147 -15.10 -21.88 25.09
N LEU A 1148 -14.37 -22.38 24.09
CA LEU A 1148 -12.92 -22.51 24.15
C LEU A 1148 -12.28 -21.13 23.89
N PRO A 1149 -11.28 -20.73 24.68
CA PRO A 1149 -10.62 -19.44 24.50
C PRO A 1149 -9.72 -19.47 23.24
N LEU A 1150 -9.49 -18.30 22.64
CA LEU A 1150 -8.91 -18.18 21.29
C LEU A 1150 -7.48 -18.76 21.22
N ASP A 1151 -6.75 -18.58 22.30
CA ASP A 1151 -5.44 -19.16 22.64
C ASP A 1151 -5.48 -20.69 22.69
N ALA A 1152 -6.52 -21.32 23.26
CA ALA A 1152 -6.67 -22.79 23.22
C ALA A 1152 -6.98 -23.35 21.81
N LEU A 1153 -7.47 -22.49 20.90
CA LEU A 1153 -7.63 -22.83 19.49
C LEU A 1153 -6.34 -22.60 18.68
N MET A 1154 -5.28 -22.07 19.31
CA MET A 1154 -4.04 -21.63 18.67
C MET A 1154 -2.74 -22.15 19.34
N ASP A 1155 -2.78 -22.79 20.51
CA ASP A 1155 -1.62 -23.31 21.25
C ASP A 1155 -1.24 -24.77 20.85
N PRO A 1156 0.04 -25.08 20.53
CA PRO A 1156 0.44 -26.41 20.03
C PRO A 1156 0.64 -27.52 21.07
N MET A 1157 0.64 -27.28 22.39
CA MET A 1157 1.17 -28.27 23.36
C MET A 1157 0.30 -28.49 24.60
N THR A 1158 -0.69 -29.38 24.53
CA THR A 1158 -1.02 -30.35 25.61
C THR A 1158 -2.01 -31.41 25.11
N SER A 1159 -1.74 -32.67 25.44
CA SER A 1159 -2.34 -33.88 24.86
C SER A 1159 -3.23 -34.62 25.88
N ALA A 1160 -4.06 -35.55 25.37
CA ALA A 1160 -4.25 -36.86 26.03
C ALA A 1160 -4.73 -37.99 25.09
N ASP A 1161 -5.39 -37.72 23.95
CA ASP A 1161 -6.11 -38.77 23.19
C ASP A 1161 -5.77 -38.87 21.68
N GLY A 1162 -4.63 -38.31 21.26
CA GLY A 1162 -3.94 -38.79 20.04
C GLY A 1162 -4.68 -38.63 18.72
N THR A 1163 -5.69 -37.76 18.62
CA THR A 1163 -6.31 -37.40 17.33
C THR A 1163 -6.54 -35.90 17.23
N ARG A 1164 -5.89 -35.19 16.28
CA ARG A 1164 -6.46 -33.98 15.64
C ARG A 1164 -5.74 -33.42 14.41
N MET A 1165 -6.58 -32.72 13.64
CA MET A 1165 -6.39 -31.99 12.38
C MET A 1165 -5.56 -30.70 12.53
N PHE A 1166 -4.77 -30.40 11.51
CA PHE A 1166 -4.03 -29.14 11.34
C PHE A 1166 -4.91 -28.02 10.77
N VAL A 1167 -4.89 -26.85 11.41
CA VAL A 1167 -5.11 -25.55 10.74
C VAL A 1167 -3.98 -24.64 11.20
N ALA A 1168 -3.06 -24.32 10.29
CA ALA A 1168 -1.99 -23.36 10.57
C ALA A 1168 -2.55 -21.93 10.59
N PRO A 1169 -2.33 -21.14 11.66
CA PRO A 1169 -2.55 -19.71 11.63
C PRO A 1169 -1.39 -19.01 10.92
N THR A 1170 -1.71 -18.03 10.09
CA THR A 1170 -0.74 -17.06 9.57
C THR A 1170 -0.50 -16.00 10.64
N SER A 1171 0.44 -16.27 11.53
CA SER A 1171 1.27 -15.27 12.21
C SER A 1171 2.25 -16.03 13.07
N SER A 1172 3.52 -15.70 12.97
CA SER A 1172 4.52 -16.21 13.88
C SER A 1172 5.13 -15.00 14.60
N ALA A 1173 4.82 -14.89 15.88
CA ALA A 1173 5.77 -15.04 16.97
C ALA A 1173 5.20 -16.23 17.79
N ILE A 1174 5.98 -17.05 18.48
CA ILE A 1174 6.42 -16.75 19.84
C ILE A 1174 7.66 -17.62 20.16
N THR A 1175 8.52 -17.01 20.97
CA THR A 1175 9.68 -17.46 21.74
C THR A 1175 9.97 -18.96 21.85
N ASP A 1176 11.22 -19.29 21.52
CA ASP A 1176 11.93 -20.50 21.94
C ASP A 1176 12.34 -20.36 23.42
N THR A 1177 11.83 -21.24 24.29
CA THR A 1177 12.50 -21.61 25.54
C THR A 1177 12.96 -23.06 25.42
N SER A 1178 14.07 -23.25 24.71
CA SER A 1178 14.98 -24.35 24.94
C SER A 1178 15.83 -24.05 26.17
N PHE A 1179 15.32 -24.46 27.34
CA PHE A 1179 16.17 -24.79 28.49
C PHE A 1179 16.13 -26.32 28.65
N LEU A 1180 17.29 -26.96 28.38
CA LEU A 1180 17.69 -28.33 28.75
C LEU A 1180 16.94 -29.48 28.02
N LEU A 1181 17.57 -30.38 27.25
CA LEU A 1181 18.77 -31.15 27.55
C LEU A 1181 19.49 -31.63 26.27
N ARG A 1182 20.77 -31.25 26.15
CA ARG A 1182 21.83 -32.13 25.64
C ARG A 1182 22.58 -32.66 26.86
N ALA A 1183 22.34 -33.91 27.24
CA ALA A 1183 23.32 -34.74 27.94
C ALA A 1183 22.81 -36.19 28.00
N SER A 1184 23.20 -36.99 27.02
CA SER A 1184 23.32 -38.43 27.18
C SER A 1184 24.75 -38.83 26.82
N CYS A 1185 25.67 -38.46 27.71
CA CYS A 1185 26.96 -39.12 27.93
C CYS A 1185 27.25 -38.98 29.43
N PHE A 1186 27.54 -40.10 30.09
CA PHE A 1186 27.64 -40.34 31.54
C PHE A 1186 26.31 -40.60 32.26
N GLY A 1187 26.00 -41.88 32.44
CA GLY A 1187 24.90 -42.35 33.27
C GLY A 1187 25.17 -42.22 34.77
N ILE A 1188 24.09 -42.22 35.57
CA ILE A 1188 23.91 -42.69 36.95
C ILE A 1188 22.42 -42.43 37.35
N ASP A 1189 21.93 -43.23 38.30
CA ASP A 1189 20.55 -43.57 38.71
C ASP A 1189 19.58 -42.49 39.28
N TRP A 1190 18.29 -42.92 39.38
CA TRP A 1190 17.11 -42.46 40.17
C TRP A 1190 17.42 -41.95 41.61
N PRO A 1191 16.44 -41.62 42.50
CA PRO A 1191 15.22 -40.79 42.51
C PRO A 1191 15.26 -39.75 43.67
N ILE A 1192 14.41 -38.71 43.66
CA ILE A 1192 13.90 -37.90 44.81
C ILE A 1192 13.37 -36.60 44.17
N PHE A 1193 12.07 -36.51 43.91
CA PHE A 1193 11.30 -35.24 43.96
C PHE A 1193 9.79 -35.52 43.82
N LEU A 1194 9.33 -36.59 44.47
CA LEU A 1194 7.93 -37.00 44.55
C LEU A 1194 7.36 -36.69 45.95
N LEU A 1195 7.86 -35.63 46.60
CA LEU A 1195 7.59 -35.37 48.02
C LEU A 1195 7.44 -33.89 48.39
N MET A 1196 6.91 -33.06 47.48
CA MET A 1196 6.29 -31.75 47.77
C MET A 1196 5.49 -31.39 46.50
N ALA A 1197 4.18 -31.15 46.46
CA ALA A 1197 3.22 -30.92 47.51
C ALA A 1197 1.83 -31.22 46.92
N SER A 1198 1.22 -32.30 47.40
CA SER A 1198 -0.23 -32.41 47.52
C SER A 1198 -0.63 -31.66 48.79
N LEU A 1199 -1.06 -30.40 48.66
CA LEU A 1199 -1.78 -29.68 49.71
C LEU A 1199 -2.59 -28.54 49.08
N PHE A 1200 -3.90 -28.62 49.32
CA PHE A 1200 -4.96 -27.64 49.03
C PHE A 1200 -5.73 -27.72 47.71
N THR A 1201 -6.54 -28.78 47.65
CA THR A 1201 -7.97 -28.73 47.31
C THR A 1201 -8.71 -27.70 48.20
N PHE A 1202 -9.61 -26.85 47.65
CA PHE A 1202 -11.03 -26.66 48.07
C PHE A 1202 -11.69 -25.38 47.47
N ILE A 1203 -12.82 -25.61 46.78
CA ILE A 1203 -14.09 -24.84 46.73
C ILE A 1203 -14.19 -23.49 45.96
N TYR A 1204 -14.99 -23.57 44.88
CA TYR A 1204 -15.90 -22.60 44.24
C TYR A 1204 -15.36 -21.22 43.77
N PHE A 1205 -15.25 -21.08 42.44
CA PHE A 1205 -16.25 -20.36 41.63
C PHE A 1205 -16.34 -20.99 40.22
#